data_AF-A0A2V2EAX7-F1
#
_entry.id   AF-A0A2V2EAX7-F1
#
_cell.length_a   1.000
_cell.length_b   1.000
_cell.length_c   1.000
_cell.angle_alpha   90.00
_cell.angle_beta   90.00
_cell.angle_gamma   90.00
#
_symmetry.space_group_name_H-M   'P 1'
#
loop_
_entity.id
_entity.type
_entity.pdbx_description
1 polymer ?
#
loop_
_entity_poly.entity_id
_entity_poly.type
_entity_poly.pdbx_seq_one_letter_code
_entity_poly.pdbx_strand_id
1 'polypeptide(L)'
;MGIRWEAVKALITGKADSGMMDFMQSGRSKPPDRNTEEWLQSYLNNPRLAPVRKIATDLSSIQGKLYRGAGEKRKEVQQHPFLDFWDCPNPLPELIAANIWRLLEIWYQLKGMALCVIERDHRGMPTELWPVPPHWIMDIPHRGHTYYTIKNPDGKPANVPLTDAFVLKDLNPLNPYTSGAGQAEAVADEVEAYEYATKYSKMLFFNDARPDYLIAAPGVTEEQIKRFIASLEARHRGPWNAHRPGIIPREVNMFRMSDSPREMDFIASRKDLRDTINSHWGVPPEILGIVENSNRATAAAAKSIYAENVLTPQLMLRQNAINVQLLPQFERGLEWEYDDIIPQDEEYQLRVANEGLSRGAIMVNEWRTKMGLDSVEGGDVFLMPIGCMVVQKGDFLSTDMRGDGANINPTDPAGANITPAGVKARRVPPDRNRVRHAMDKTRREQERSAGPIIYRALKKQLYGIIKQLGADSKAEDDGWTKLLTVDMSGDMRNVADRVESILLQTVDWPYSESELLSNVRTVWQTAYGSGAELASNVYNISIRQPSLTHQLLVSGAQRIKGITDTTREMLSKTIAEGIVAGDGRQQLIDRVRTVMPGASPGRAGVIAANEVHTSLMSGNFNTIRDAGFTTKTWLTAGDSDVRESHRQLNGVTIGINERFANGLLYPGDPNGRPSDIIGCRCDLIAGEEIQAIPIQERSEHDILRSGGEDHIDKLPPEVERLPDIKQPLPDEAAESLAMYEREIAENDFETAIVMTRSGKSYRIRGRRSSVDISALSEEELYKAVMTHNHPAGVTKYSFSAEDISNALEHRFAVLRGVDDEYEYEIRTLPGTVVKDADIMRYEFKNKYMREALNEAWSRRLNMDTDGYHYACQRMSEDYGFYYVRRKRK
;
A
#
# COMPACT_ATOMS: atom_id res chain seq x y z
N MET A 1 22.74 75.46 46.53
CA MET A 1 21.34 75.62 46.95
C MET A 1 20.51 74.58 46.22
N GLY A 2 19.64 73.89 46.95
CA GLY A 2 19.16 72.55 46.64
C GLY A 2 18.28 72.41 45.41
N ILE A 3 18.33 71.22 44.81
CA ILE A 3 17.22 70.35 44.39
C ILE A 3 17.84 68.96 44.16
N ARG A 4 17.88 68.15 45.23
CA ARG A 4 18.08 66.69 45.22
C ARG A 4 16.83 66.11 45.91
N TRP A 5 15.73 65.97 45.18
CA TRP A 5 14.55 65.18 45.59
C TRP A 5 13.52 65.00 44.46
N GLU A 6 13.48 65.90 43.48
CA GLU A 6 12.51 65.89 42.36
C GLU A 6 12.71 64.71 41.38
N ALA A 7 13.97 64.31 41.12
CA ALA A 7 14.27 63.21 40.20
C ALA A 7 13.80 61.83 40.72
N VAL A 8 13.70 61.66 42.04
CA VAL A 8 13.12 60.44 42.65
C VAL A 8 11.59 60.46 42.57
N LYS A 9 10.96 61.65 42.57
CA LYS A 9 9.51 61.81 42.34
C LYS A 9 9.09 61.49 40.91
N ALA A 10 9.92 61.77 39.91
CA ALA A 10 9.58 61.50 38.50
C ALA A 10 9.47 60.01 38.17
N LEU A 11 10.31 59.17 38.80
CA LEU A 11 10.23 57.71 38.65
C LEU A 11 8.96 57.10 39.27
N ILE A 12 8.33 57.82 40.22
CA ILE A 12 7.10 57.39 40.91
C ILE A 12 5.83 57.96 40.24
N THR A 13 5.94 59.03 39.44
CA THR A 13 4.77 59.80 38.94
C THR A 13 4.52 59.74 37.43
N GLY A 14 5.34 59.04 36.64
CA GLY A 14 4.95 58.61 35.29
C GLY A 14 4.81 59.71 34.23
N LYS A 15 5.55 60.82 34.31
CA LYS A 15 5.64 61.79 33.20
C LYS A 15 7.05 61.82 32.62
N ALA A 16 7.19 61.33 31.40
CA ALA A 16 8.45 61.28 30.65
C ALA A 16 8.78 62.64 30.02
N ASP A 17 10.06 63.00 30.08
CA ASP A 17 10.61 64.22 29.50
C ASP A 17 10.82 64.07 27.98
N SER A 18 10.52 65.13 27.24
CA SER A 18 10.35 65.11 25.77
C SER A 18 11.59 64.71 24.96
N GLY A 19 12.80 64.99 25.47
CA GLY A 19 14.06 64.64 24.78
C GLY A 19 14.39 63.15 24.76
N MET A 20 13.82 62.35 25.68
CA MET A 20 14.04 60.90 25.70
C MET A 20 13.10 60.15 24.74
N MET A 21 11.93 60.75 24.45
CA MET A 21 10.98 60.25 23.45
C MET A 21 11.51 60.43 22.02
N ASP A 22 12.19 61.55 21.72
CA ASP A 22 12.76 61.81 20.39
C ASP A 22 13.90 60.85 20.03
N PHE A 23 14.69 60.38 21.01
CA PHE A 23 15.74 59.39 20.76
C PHE A 23 15.17 57.98 20.48
N MET A 24 13.99 57.65 21.03
CA MET A 24 13.33 56.35 20.82
C MET A 24 12.38 56.32 19.62
N GLN A 25 12.01 57.46 19.05
CA GLN A 25 11.12 57.57 17.90
C GLN A 25 11.91 57.86 16.61
N SER A 26 12.72 56.89 16.16
CA SER A 26 13.14 56.89 14.75
C SER A 26 11.90 56.77 13.88
N GLY A 27 11.65 57.76 13.03
CA GLY A 27 10.41 57.97 12.29
C GLY A 27 9.82 56.68 11.69
N ARG A 28 8.57 56.36 12.06
CA ARG A 28 7.79 55.31 11.41
C ARG A 28 7.48 55.77 9.99
N SER A 29 8.29 55.36 9.01
CA SER A 29 7.92 55.49 7.61
C SER A 29 6.68 54.65 7.36
N LYS A 30 5.61 55.25 6.83
CA LYS A 30 4.52 54.47 6.25
C LYS A 30 5.09 53.61 5.09
N PRO A 31 4.64 52.37 4.92
CA PRO A 31 4.91 51.60 3.70
C PRO A 31 4.47 52.44 2.48
N PRO A 32 5.23 52.45 1.38
CA PRO A 32 4.82 53.12 0.15
C PRO A 32 3.62 52.41 -0.47
N ASP A 33 2.63 53.18 -0.93
CA ASP A 33 1.53 52.65 -1.73
C ASP A 33 2.11 52.24 -3.10
N ARG A 34 2.23 50.93 -3.35
CA ARG A 34 2.96 50.44 -4.53
C ARG A 34 2.22 50.74 -5.83
N ASN A 35 2.74 51.76 -6.53
CA ASN A 35 2.40 52.04 -7.92
C ASN A 35 2.82 50.87 -8.84
N THR A 36 2.41 50.94 -10.11
CA THR A 36 2.65 49.89 -11.11
C THR A 36 4.14 49.56 -11.29
N GLU A 37 5.02 50.54 -11.20
CA GLU A 37 6.46 50.38 -11.43
C GLU A 37 7.16 49.71 -10.24
N GLU A 38 6.84 50.12 -9.01
CA GLU A 38 7.40 49.54 -7.79
C GLU A 38 7.05 48.05 -7.65
N TRP A 39 5.84 47.66 -8.08
CA TRP A 39 5.44 46.25 -8.12
C TRP A 39 6.27 45.41 -9.11
N LEU A 40 6.59 45.98 -10.28
CA LEU A 40 7.48 45.34 -11.25
C LEU A 40 8.93 45.26 -10.74
N GLN A 41 9.42 46.29 -10.04
CA GLN A 41 10.74 46.24 -9.39
C GLN A 41 10.78 45.18 -8.27
N SER A 42 9.64 44.93 -7.62
CA SER A 42 9.54 43.93 -6.55
C SER A 42 9.71 42.50 -7.07
N TYR A 43 9.29 42.23 -8.31
CA TYR A 43 9.59 40.96 -8.99
C TYR A 43 11.10 40.68 -9.11
N LEU A 44 11.92 41.72 -9.28
CA LEU A 44 13.38 41.58 -9.41
C LEU A 44 14.06 41.38 -8.04
N ASN A 45 13.53 42.03 -7.00
CA ASN A 45 14.21 42.14 -5.71
C ASN A 45 13.66 41.17 -4.65
N ASN A 46 12.43 40.69 -4.80
CA ASN A 46 11.76 39.88 -3.78
C ASN A 46 11.64 38.40 -4.23
N PRO A 47 12.33 37.47 -3.55
CA PRO A 47 12.30 36.05 -3.90
C PRO A 47 10.93 35.40 -3.66
N ARG A 48 9.99 36.04 -2.96
CA ARG A 48 8.65 35.47 -2.71
C ARG A 48 7.73 35.50 -3.92
N LEU A 49 8.07 36.24 -4.98
CA LEU A 49 7.37 36.19 -6.27
C LEU A 49 7.88 35.04 -7.16
N ALA A 50 8.59 34.06 -6.59
CA ALA A 50 8.99 32.84 -7.27
C ALA A 50 7.82 32.04 -7.90
N PRO A 51 6.61 31.95 -7.31
CA PRO A 51 5.47 31.30 -7.95
C PRO A 51 5.13 31.92 -9.31
N VAL A 52 5.11 33.25 -9.41
CA VAL A 52 4.87 33.98 -10.66
C VAL A 52 5.95 33.63 -11.70
N ARG A 53 7.22 33.64 -11.30
CA ARG A 53 8.32 33.26 -12.19
C ARG A 53 8.19 31.81 -12.67
N LYS A 54 7.79 30.90 -11.79
CA LYS A 54 7.65 29.48 -12.09
C LYS A 54 6.51 29.23 -13.09
N ILE A 55 5.31 29.77 -12.81
CA ILE A 55 4.16 29.73 -13.71
C ILE A 55 4.51 30.31 -15.08
N ALA A 56 5.07 31.52 -15.12
CA ALA A 56 5.42 32.17 -16.38
C ALA A 56 6.46 31.40 -17.19
N THR A 57 7.44 30.77 -16.52
CA THR A 57 8.46 29.96 -17.20
C THR A 57 7.85 28.68 -17.76
N ASP A 58 7.05 27.97 -16.98
CA ASP A 58 6.45 26.70 -17.39
C ASP A 58 5.43 26.91 -18.53
N LEU A 59 4.70 28.03 -18.52
CA LEU A 59 3.77 28.40 -19.59
C LEU A 59 4.43 28.95 -20.86
N SER A 60 5.73 29.26 -20.82
CA SER A 60 6.40 29.96 -21.93
C SER A 60 6.78 29.04 -23.09
N SER A 61 7.08 27.78 -22.80
CA SER A 61 7.58 26.80 -23.77
C SER A 61 6.50 25.86 -24.31
N ILE A 62 5.25 26.07 -23.94
CA ILE A 62 4.14 25.18 -24.31
C ILE A 62 3.78 25.42 -25.77
N GLN A 63 3.80 24.35 -26.54
CA GLN A 63 3.44 24.36 -27.96
C GLN A 63 1.95 24.12 -28.14
N GLY A 64 1.47 24.39 -29.34
CA GLY A 64 0.09 24.15 -29.72
C GLY A 64 -0.01 23.86 -31.20
N LYS A 65 -1.24 23.54 -31.61
CA LYS A 65 -1.57 23.13 -32.97
C LYS A 65 -2.65 24.03 -33.53
N LEU A 66 -2.53 24.28 -34.83
CA LEU A 66 -3.51 25.07 -35.58
C LEU A 66 -4.47 24.13 -36.30
N TYR A 67 -5.76 24.38 -36.16
CA TYR A 67 -6.81 23.61 -36.79
C TYR A 67 -7.66 24.49 -37.70
N ARG A 68 -8.19 23.88 -38.77
CA ARG A 68 -9.19 24.48 -39.66
C ARG A 68 -10.49 23.69 -39.60
N GLY A 69 -11.61 24.39 -39.41
CA GLY A 69 -12.94 23.80 -39.21
C GLY A 69 -13.32 23.71 -37.73
N ALA A 70 -14.52 23.18 -37.44
CA ALA A 70 -15.06 23.12 -36.08
C ALA A 70 -15.40 21.68 -35.66
N GLY A 71 -15.19 21.36 -34.37
CA GLY A 71 -15.56 20.08 -33.76
C GLY A 71 -14.68 18.90 -34.18
N GLU A 72 -15.24 17.68 -34.13
CA GLU A 72 -14.51 16.41 -34.38
C GLU A 72 -13.99 16.23 -35.81
N LYS A 73 -14.42 17.06 -36.76
CA LYS A 73 -13.95 17.03 -38.17
C LYS A 73 -12.87 18.06 -38.49
N ARG A 74 -12.30 18.70 -37.46
CA ARG A 74 -11.22 19.68 -37.62
C ARG A 74 -9.98 19.02 -38.22
N LYS A 75 -9.33 19.70 -39.16
CA LYS A 75 -8.08 19.24 -39.78
C LYS A 75 -6.92 20.09 -39.27
N GLU A 76 -5.86 19.43 -38.84
CA GLU A 76 -4.61 20.10 -38.46
C GLU A 76 -3.98 20.76 -39.69
N VAL A 77 -3.54 22.00 -39.52
CA VAL A 77 -2.85 22.79 -40.53
C VAL A 77 -1.39 22.91 -40.11
N GLN A 78 -0.49 22.32 -40.90
CA GLN A 78 0.94 22.32 -40.59
C GLN A 78 1.71 23.50 -41.20
N GLN A 79 1.13 24.19 -42.19
CA GLN A 79 1.76 25.34 -42.85
C GLN A 79 0.75 26.47 -42.97
N HIS A 80 1.04 27.58 -42.32
CA HIS A 80 0.20 28.78 -42.34
C HIS A 80 1.02 30.00 -41.90
N PRO A 81 0.78 31.21 -42.46
CA PRO A 81 1.51 32.43 -42.06
C PRO A 81 1.45 32.75 -40.56
N PHE A 82 0.39 32.31 -39.87
CA PHE A 82 0.30 32.41 -38.41
C PHE A 82 1.37 31.59 -37.70
N LEU A 83 1.70 30.38 -38.20
CA LEU A 83 2.72 29.52 -37.59
C LEU A 83 4.11 30.13 -37.76
N ASP A 84 4.40 30.68 -38.95
CA ASP A 84 5.67 31.39 -39.19
C ASP A 84 5.82 32.60 -38.26
N PHE A 85 4.74 33.38 -38.10
CA PHE A 85 4.65 34.49 -37.15
C PHE A 85 4.77 34.00 -35.69
N TRP A 86 4.16 32.87 -35.34
CA TRP A 86 4.17 32.33 -33.98
C TRP A 86 5.56 31.85 -33.56
N ASP A 87 6.31 31.28 -34.50
CA ASP A 87 7.69 30.83 -34.28
C ASP A 87 8.66 32.00 -34.13
N CYS A 88 8.49 33.05 -34.95
CA CYS A 88 9.32 34.25 -34.93
C CYS A 88 8.49 35.55 -34.81
N PRO A 89 7.88 35.81 -33.64
CA PRO A 89 6.97 36.95 -33.46
C PRO A 89 7.68 38.29 -33.33
N ASN A 90 9.01 38.32 -33.25
CA ASN A 90 9.77 39.56 -33.16
C ASN A 90 11.13 39.41 -33.86
N PRO A 91 11.64 40.47 -34.52
CA PRO A 91 12.93 40.43 -35.22
C PRO A 91 14.15 40.40 -34.28
N LEU A 92 14.00 40.78 -33.00
CA LEU A 92 15.10 40.77 -32.04
C LEU A 92 15.39 39.34 -31.55
N PRO A 93 16.65 38.85 -31.63
CA PRO A 93 16.99 37.48 -31.22
C PRO A 93 16.70 37.15 -29.76
N GLU A 94 16.63 38.15 -28.89
CA GLU A 94 16.33 37.99 -27.46
C GLU A 94 14.83 37.85 -27.18
N LEU A 95 13.98 38.41 -28.05
CA LEU A 95 12.52 38.38 -27.94
C LEU A 95 11.93 37.20 -28.72
N ILE A 96 12.44 36.00 -28.46
CA ILE A 96 11.82 34.76 -28.93
C ILE A 96 10.39 34.63 -28.38
N ALA A 97 9.53 33.88 -29.07
CA ALA A 97 8.14 33.67 -28.68
C ALA A 97 7.98 33.32 -27.19
N ALA A 98 8.76 32.35 -26.70
CA ALA A 98 8.73 31.95 -25.29
C ALA A 98 9.04 33.12 -24.33
N ASN A 99 10.01 33.98 -24.65
CA ASN A 99 10.36 35.10 -23.79
C ASN A 99 9.25 36.17 -23.77
N ILE A 100 8.60 36.42 -24.90
CA ILE A 100 7.45 37.33 -24.98
C ILE A 100 6.30 36.79 -24.12
N TRP A 101 5.92 35.53 -24.32
CA TRP A 101 4.83 34.92 -23.54
C TRP A 101 5.12 34.86 -22.05
N ARG A 102 6.38 34.56 -21.67
CA ARG A 102 6.82 34.63 -20.28
C ARG A 102 6.64 36.03 -19.70
N LEU A 103 7.04 37.07 -20.44
CA LEU A 103 6.97 38.45 -19.99
C LEU A 103 5.53 38.92 -19.83
N LEU A 104 4.67 38.59 -20.79
CA LEU A 104 3.23 38.89 -20.72
C LEU A 104 2.58 38.19 -19.53
N GLU A 105 2.91 36.93 -19.29
CA GLU A 105 2.40 36.20 -18.13
C GLU A 105 2.82 36.85 -16.82
N ILE A 106 4.09 37.28 -16.70
CA ILE A 106 4.57 38.00 -15.50
C ILE A 106 3.74 39.27 -15.28
N TRP A 107 3.54 40.09 -16.32
CA TRP A 107 2.77 41.33 -16.21
C TRP A 107 1.29 41.08 -15.88
N TYR A 108 0.71 40.06 -16.50
CA TYR A 108 -0.66 39.63 -16.24
C TYR A 108 -0.84 39.20 -14.77
N GLN A 109 0.04 38.36 -14.24
CA GLN A 109 -0.03 37.91 -12.84
C GLN A 109 0.21 39.03 -11.83
N LEU A 110 1.11 39.97 -12.15
CA LEU A 110 1.47 41.05 -11.26
C LEU A 110 0.44 42.18 -11.22
N LYS A 111 -0.11 42.58 -12.39
CA LYS A 111 -0.95 43.78 -12.53
C LYS A 111 -2.32 43.53 -13.16
N GLY A 112 -2.60 42.30 -13.57
CA GLY A 112 -3.87 41.93 -14.18
C GLY A 112 -3.99 42.40 -15.62
N MET A 113 -2.93 42.92 -16.23
CA MET A 113 -2.95 43.36 -17.62
C MET A 113 -1.58 43.24 -18.28
N ALA A 114 -1.56 42.75 -19.51
CA ALA A 114 -0.40 42.67 -20.37
C ALA A 114 -0.79 43.04 -21.81
N LEU A 115 -0.02 43.93 -22.44
CA LEU A 115 -0.29 44.48 -23.77
C LEU A 115 0.91 44.18 -24.69
N CYS A 116 0.61 43.75 -25.92
CA CYS A 116 1.53 43.79 -27.05
C CYS A 116 0.96 44.69 -28.16
N VAL A 117 1.82 45.50 -28.76
CA VAL A 117 1.51 46.19 -30.01
C VAL A 117 1.79 45.24 -31.17
N ILE A 118 0.86 45.17 -32.11
CA ILE A 118 0.96 44.37 -33.32
C ILE A 118 1.39 45.28 -34.46
N GLU A 119 2.59 45.05 -35.00
CA GLU A 119 3.04 45.70 -36.23
C GLU A 119 2.63 44.87 -37.45
N ARG A 120 2.35 45.56 -38.56
CA ARG A 120 1.78 44.96 -39.76
C ARG A 120 2.64 45.20 -40.99
N ASP A 121 2.56 44.29 -41.95
CA ASP A 121 3.13 44.49 -43.27
C ASP A 121 2.30 45.45 -44.15
N HIS A 122 2.83 45.72 -45.35
CA HIS A 122 2.18 46.53 -46.38
C HIS A 122 0.83 45.96 -46.87
N ARG A 123 0.50 44.70 -46.55
CA ARG A 123 -0.76 44.03 -46.89
C ARG A 123 -1.73 43.99 -45.70
N GLY A 124 -1.35 44.58 -44.56
CA GLY A 124 -2.16 44.65 -43.34
C GLY A 124 -2.11 43.39 -42.47
N MET A 125 -1.23 42.44 -42.78
CA MET A 125 -1.06 41.20 -42.02
C MET A 125 -0.16 41.44 -40.80
N PRO A 126 -0.49 40.87 -39.61
CA PRO A 126 0.40 40.92 -38.45
C PRO A 126 1.77 40.29 -38.75
N THR A 127 2.85 41.00 -38.45
CA THR A 127 4.22 40.52 -38.65
C THR A 127 5.04 40.48 -37.37
N GLU A 128 4.80 41.41 -36.43
CA GLU A 128 5.61 41.49 -35.20
C GLU A 128 4.74 41.79 -33.97
N LEU A 129 5.20 41.31 -32.82
CA LEU A 129 4.66 41.60 -31.48
C LEU A 129 5.70 42.35 -30.66
N TRP A 130 5.29 43.52 -30.19
CA TRP A 130 6.10 44.39 -29.34
C TRP A 130 5.49 44.47 -27.94
N PRO A 131 6.05 43.76 -26.94
CA PRO A 131 5.53 43.78 -25.58
C PRO A 131 5.72 45.16 -24.94
N VAL A 132 4.64 45.73 -24.40
CA VAL A 132 4.65 47.05 -23.76
C VAL A 132 4.54 46.89 -22.25
N PRO A 133 5.49 47.42 -21.46
CA PRO A 133 5.42 47.36 -20.00
C PRO A 133 4.13 48.01 -19.46
N PRO A 134 3.47 47.43 -18.44
CA PRO A 134 2.20 47.95 -17.93
C PRO A 134 2.26 49.40 -17.43
N HIS A 135 3.40 49.83 -16.88
CA HIS A 135 3.60 51.20 -16.39
C HIS A 135 3.78 52.23 -17.52
N TRP A 136 3.91 51.80 -18.78
CA TRP A 136 3.91 52.69 -19.95
C TRP A 136 2.50 52.91 -20.51
N ILE A 137 1.50 52.16 -20.05
CA ILE A 137 0.10 52.33 -20.45
C ILE A 137 -0.47 53.48 -19.63
N MET A 138 -0.79 54.58 -20.31
CA MET A 138 -1.29 55.81 -19.68
C MET A 138 -2.81 55.87 -19.65
N ASP A 139 -3.47 55.39 -20.71
CA ASP A 139 -4.93 55.33 -20.78
C ASP A 139 -5.40 54.08 -21.54
N ILE A 140 -6.59 53.60 -21.19
CA ILE A 140 -7.20 52.39 -21.70
C ILE A 140 -8.51 52.69 -22.43
N PRO A 141 -8.93 51.84 -23.37
CA PRO A 141 -10.18 52.04 -24.11
C PRO A 141 -11.39 52.10 -23.18
N HIS A 142 -12.22 53.12 -23.36
CA HIS A 142 -13.47 53.31 -22.66
C HIS A 142 -14.50 53.96 -23.60
N ARG A 143 -15.72 54.19 -23.11
CA ARG A 143 -16.81 54.69 -23.96
C ARG A 143 -16.47 56.09 -24.49
N GLY A 144 -16.12 56.21 -25.76
CA GLY A 144 -15.64 57.45 -26.41
C GLY A 144 -14.13 57.48 -26.71
N HIS A 145 -13.36 56.49 -26.24
CA HIS A 145 -11.93 56.33 -26.44
C HIS A 145 -11.63 54.89 -26.89
N THR A 146 -11.35 54.68 -28.17
CA THR A 146 -11.27 53.33 -28.79
C THR A 146 -9.83 52.87 -29.09
N TYR A 147 -8.85 53.41 -28.35
CA TYR A 147 -7.44 53.06 -28.49
C TYR A 147 -6.75 53.01 -27.12
N TYR A 148 -5.59 52.37 -27.04
CA TYR A 148 -4.71 52.43 -25.90
C TYR A 148 -3.75 53.61 -26.05
N THR A 149 -3.51 54.36 -24.98
CA THR A 149 -2.50 55.43 -24.99
C THR A 149 -1.27 54.91 -24.27
N ILE A 150 -0.18 54.69 -25.00
CA ILE A 150 1.09 54.21 -24.46
C ILE A 150 2.14 55.32 -24.47
N LYS A 151 3.11 55.22 -23.56
CA LYS A 151 4.30 56.06 -23.53
C LYS A 151 5.37 55.40 -24.39
N ASN A 152 5.79 56.08 -25.46
CA ASN A 152 6.92 55.64 -26.27
C ASN A 152 8.23 55.72 -25.45
N PRO A 153 9.29 55.01 -25.86
CA PRO A 153 10.62 55.15 -25.26
C PRO A 153 11.10 56.62 -25.20
N ASP A 154 10.70 57.44 -26.18
CA ASP A 154 10.99 58.88 -26.25
C ASP A 154 10.14 59.74 -25.30
N GLY A 155 9.28 59.13 -24.49
CA GLY A 155 8.42 59.79 -23.50
C GLY A 155 7.16 60.46 -24.05
N LYS A 156 6.93 60.42 -25.37
CA LYS A 156 5.72 60.97 -26.01
C LYS A 156 4.55 59.96 -25.95
N PRO A 157 3.29 60.43 -25.82
CA PRO A 157 2.12 59.57 -25.96
C PRO A 157 1.99 59.07 -27.41
N ALA A 158 1.69 57.79 -27.56
CA ALA A 158 1.30 57.16 -28.82
C ALA A 158 -0.03 56.43 -28.63
N ASN A 159 -0.89 56.52 -29.65
CA ASN A 159 -2.22 55.93 -29.63
C ASN A 159 -2.20 54.63 -30.46
N VAL A 160 -2.54 53.51 -29.83
CA VAL A 160 -2.57 52.18 -30.42
C VAL A 160 -4.03 51.75 -30.59
N PRO A 161 -4.55 51.62 -31.83
CA PRO A 161 -5.90 51.13 -32.07
C PRO A 161 -6.15 49.73 -31.48
N LEU A 162 -7.40 49.42 -31.15
CA LEU A 162 -7.80 48.08 -30.67
C LEU A 162 -7.41 46.94 -31.61
N THR A 163 -7.38 47.19 -32.93
CA THR A 163 -7.00 46.19 -33.93
C THR A 163 -5.51 45.82 -33.86
N ASP A 164 -4.68 46.75 -33.39
CA ASP A 164 -3.22 46.65 -33.38
C ASP A 164 -2.70 46.39 -31.96
N ALA A 165 -3.58 45.96 -31.06
CA ALA A 165 -3.29 45.65 -29.67
C ALA A 165 -3.72 44.22 -29.36
N PHE A 166 -2.78 43.40 -28.89
CA PHE A 166 -3.07 42.12 -28.25
C PHE A 166 -3.04 42.30 -26.74
N VAL A 167 -4.13 41.97 -26.04
CA VAL A 167 -4.28 42.23 -24.61
C VAL A 167 -4.71 40.99 -23.85
N LEU A 168 -3.95 40.67 -22.81
CA LEU A 168 -4.41 39.79 -21.73
C LEU A 168 -4.82 40.66 -20.55
N LYS A 169 -6.04 40.46 -20.05
CA LYS A 169 -6.58 41.28 -18.98
C LYS A 169 -7.45 40.45 -18.05
N ASP A 170 -7.11 40.49 -16.76
CA ASP A 170 -7.96 39.95 -15.70
C ASP A 170 -8.98 41.03 -15.31
N LEU A 171 -10.22 40.62 -15.11
CA LEU A 171 -11.30 41.57 -14.92
C LEU A 171 -11.39 41.98 -13.45
N ASN A 172 -11.25 43.28 -13.19
CA ASN A 172 -11.47 43.81 -11.85
C ASN A 172 -12.98 43.76 -11.50
N PRO A 173 -13.39 43.07 -10.43
CA PRO A 173 -14.80 42.94 -10.06
C PRO A 173 -15.44 44.27 -9.66
N LEU A 174 -14.67 45.24 -9.16
CA LEU A 174 -15.18 46.57 -8.80
C LEU A 174 -15.47 47.43 -10.04
N ASN A 175 -14.62 47.32 -11.06
CA ASN A 175 -14.81 48.03 -12.32
C ASN A 175 -14.09 47.30 -13.47
N PRO A 176 -14.82 46.58 -14.35
CA PRO A 176 -14.22 45.79 -15.42
C PRO A 176 -13.53 46.63 -16.50
N TYR A 177 -13.77 47.94 -16.53
CA TYR A 177 -13.18 48.87 -17.50
C TYR A 177 -11.86 49.48 -17.03
N THR A 178 -11.35 49.13 -15.84
CA THR A 178 -10.04 49.59 -15.33
C THR A 178 -8.87 48.77 -15.88
N SER A 179 -7.64 49.01 -15.44
CA SER A 179 -6.41 48.29 -15.86
C SER A 179 -6.34 46.82 -15.42
N GLY A 180 -7.45 46.23 -14.97
CA GLY A 180 -7.50 44.87 -14.41
C GLY A 180 -7.12 44.83 -12.92
N ALA A 181 -7.20 43.65 -12.33
CA ALA A 181 -6.75 43.39 -10.96
C ALA A 181 -5.76 42.22 -10.99
N GLY A 182 -4.51 42.47 -10.61
CA GLY A 182 -3.49 41.41 -10.63
C GLY A 182 -3.64 40.46 -9.45
N GLN A 183 -3.39 39.16 -9.65
CA GLN A 183 -3.42 38.20 -8.55
C GLN A 183 -2.43 38.58 -7.43
N ALA A 184 -1.26 39.12 -7.79
CA ALA A 184 -0.27 39.57 -6.81
C ALA A 184 -0.75 40.73 -5.92
N GLU A 185 -1.68 41.57 -6.38
CA GLU A 185 -2.15 42.73 -5.62
C GLU A 185 -2.96 42.31 -4.39
N ALA A 186 -3.65 41.17 -4.47
CA ALA A 186 -4.42 40.62 -3.35
C ALA A 186 -3.55 40.12 -2.18
N VAL A 187 -2.29 39.75 -2.45
CA VAL A 187 -1.32 39.27 -1.44
C VAL A 187 -0.19 40.26 -1.21
N ALA A 188 -0.44 41.53 -1.52
CA ALA A 188 0.62 42.52 -1.54
C ALA A 188 1.21 42.76 -0.15
N ASP A 189 0.34 42.84 0.86
CA ASP A 189 0.69 43.05 2.26
C ASP A 189 1.55 41.91 2.81
N GLU A 190 1.24 40.65 2.45
CA GLU A 190 2.02 39.48 2.88
C GLU A 190 3.41 39.46 2.23
N VAL A 191 3.49 39.78 0.94
CA VAL A 191 4.76 39.88 0.20
C VAL A 191 5.64 40.98 0.80
N GLU A 192 5.05 42.12 1.15
CA GLU A 192 5.72 43.23 1.82
C GLU A 192 6.15 42.89 3.24
N ALA A 193 5.25 42.32 4.04
CA ALA A 193 5.55 41.88 5.40
C ALA A 193 6.75 40.93 5.40
N TYR A 194 6.80 40.00 4.44
CA TYR A 194 7.93 39.10 4.26
C TYR A 194 9.23 39.85 3.89
N GLU A 195 9.14 40.83 2.99
CA GLU A 195 10.28 41.64 2.57
C GLU A 195 10.83 42.48 3.71
N TYR A 196 9.97 43.20 4.43
CA TYR A 196 10.33 43.98 5.61
C TYR A 196 10.89 43.10 6.70
N ALA A 197 10.31 41.91 6.90
CA ALA A 197 10.84 40.92 7.82
C ALA A 197 12.28 40.55 7.41
N THR A 198 12.51 40.22 6.14
CA THR A 198 13.84 39.85 5.65
C THR A 198 14.85 41.00 5.79
N LYS A 199 14.44 42.24 5.46
CA LYS A 199 15.27 43.44 5.64
C LYS A 199 15.56 43.71 7.12
N TYR A 200 14.57 43.53 8.00
CA TYR A 200 14.75 43.66 9.45
C TYR A 200 15.78 42.65 9.96
N SER A 201 15.66 41.37 9.59
CA SER A 201 16.68 40.36 9.95
C SER A 201 18.05 40.74 9.40
N LYS A 202 18.14 41.19 8.14
CA LYS A 202 19.41 41.63 7.55
C LYS A 202 20.04 42.78 8.36
N MET A 203 19.25 43.78 8.75
CA MET A 203 19.74 44.91 9.55
C MET A 203 20.10 44.50 10.97
N LEU A 204 19.33 43.59 11.58
CA LEU A 204 19.64 42.98 12.87
C LEU A 204 21.01 42.28 12.81
N PHE A 205 21.25 41.43 11.81
CA PHE A 205 22.55 40.76 11.65
C PHE A 205 23.70 41.71 11.29
N PHE A 206 23.42 42.79 10.54
CA PHE A 206 24.46 43.70 10.06
C PHE A 206 24.92 44.70 11.13
N ASN A 207 23.97 45.25 11.91
CA ASN A 207 24.24 46.36 12.82
C ASN A 207 23.84 46.11 14.27
N ASP A 208 23.18 44.99 14.58
CA ASP A 208 22.44 44.76 15.82
C ASP A 208 21.52 45.93 16.16
N ALA A 209 20.21 45.79 15.89
CA ALA A 209 19.26 46.90 15.92
C ALA A 209 19.01 47.47 17.34
N ARG A 210 19.79 47.07 18.35
CA ARG A 210 19.79 47.56 19.72
C ARG A 210 21.22 47.70 20.23
N PRO A 211 21.54 48.74 21.03
CA PRO A 211 22.77 48.73 21.80
C PRO A 211 22.69 47.61 22.85
N ASP A 212 23.55 46.60 22.73
CA ASP A 212 23.68 45.49 23.69
C ASP A 212 23.95 45.98 25.12
N TYR A 213 24.61 47.13 25.23
CA TYR A 213 25.08 47.70 26.47
C TYR A 213 24.69 49.17 26.56
N LEU A 214 23.97 49.51 27.63
CA LEU A 214 23.77 50.90 28.03
C LEU A 214 24.74 51.23 29.17
N ILE A 215 25.63 52.18 28.92
CA ILE A 215 26.76 52.51 29.79
C ILE A 215 26.43 53.81 30.52
N ALA A 216 26.07 53.71 31.80
CA ALA A 216 25.80 54.86 32.65
C ALA A 216 27.06 55.24 33.44
N ALA A 217 27.72 56.34 33.05
CA ALA A 217 28.96 56.83 33.66
C ALA A 217 28.78 58.26 34.21
N PRO A 218 28.37 58.42 35.47
CA PRO A 218 28.20 59.76 36.06
C PRO A 218 29.56 60.46 36.24
N GLY A 219 29.69 61.70 35.75
CA GLY A 219 30.88 62.54 35.91
C GLY A 219 31.90 62.52 34.75
N VAL A 220 31.55 61.97 33.59
CA VAL A 220 32.39 61.94 32.38
C VAL A 220 32.13 63.18 31.51
N THR A 221 33.20 63.77 30.95
CA THR A 221 33.10 64.93 30.05
C THR A 221 32.79 64.53 28.60
N GLU A 222 32.17 65.42 27.80
CA GLU A 222 31.80 65.13 26.40
C GLU A 222 32.99 64.69 25.52
N GLU A 223 34.18 65.25 25.73
CA GLU A 223 35.38 64.84 25.00
C GLU A 223 35.82 63.40 25.31
N GLN A 224 35.61 62.96 26.54
CA GLN A 224 35.92 61.58 26.96
C GLN A 224 34.89 60.60 26.38
N ILE A 225 33.62 61.02 26.27
CA ILE A 225 32.57 60.23 25.60
C ILE A 225 32.91 60.04 24.11
N LYS A 226 33.28 61.11 23.40
CA LYS A 226 33.65 61.02 21.97
C LYS A 226 34.87 60.13 21.73
N ARG A 227 35.92 60.26 22.56
CA ARG A 227 37.10 59.37 22.50
C ARG A 227 36.74 57.91 22.80
N PHE A 228 35.84 57.69 23.76
CA PHE A 228 35.36 56.36 24.11
C PHE A 228 34.58 55.72 22.96
N ILE A 229 33.60 56.43 22.37
CA ILE A 229 32.85 55.96 21.21
C ILE A 229 33.78 55.63 20.04
N ALA A 230 34.71 56.53 19.69
CA ALA A 230 35.67 56.29 18.62
C ALA A 230 36.57 55.06 18.89
N SER A 231 36.96 54.82 20.14
CA SER A 231 37.73 53.63 20.53
C SER A 231 36.92 52.33 20.46
N LEU A 232 35.61 52.43 20.70
CA LEU A 232 34.67 51.31 20.68
C LEU A 232 34.34 50.94 19.23
N GLU A 233 34.03 51.94 18.39
CA GLU A 233 33.83 51.77 16.94
C GLU A 233 35.08 51.17 16.26
N ALA A 234 36.28 51.65 16.58
CA ALA A 234 37.51 51.10 16.02
C ALA A 234 37.75 49.62 16.39
N ARG A 235 37.22 49.16 17.54
CA ARG A 235 37.43 47.79 18.06
C ARG A 235 36.31 46.82 17.70
N HIS A 236 35.10 47.32 17.47
CA HIS A 236 33.90 46.50 17.21
C HIS A 236 33.43 46.56 15.75
N ARG A 237 34.08 47.36 14.89
CA ARG A 237 33.73 47.41 13.46
C ARG A 237 34.18 46.14 12.73
N GLY A 238 33.24 45.52 12.04
CA GLY A 238 33.46 44.38 11.15
C GLY A 238 32.91 43.04 11.71
N PRO A 239 32.47 42.11 10.85
CA PRO A 239 31.79 40.87 11.25
C PRO A 239 32.64 39.94 12.13
N TRP A 240 33.97 40.09 12.11
CA TRP A 240 34.91 39.29 12.90
C TRP A 240 35.26 39.88 14.28
N ASN A 241 34.73 41.06 14.60
CA ASN A 241 34.99 41.77 15.85
C ASN A 241 33.78 41.80 16.81
N ALA A 242 32.72 41.06 16.48
CA ALA A 242 31.60 40.83 17.38
C ALA A 242 32.05 40.10 18.66
N HIS A 243 31.46 40.46 19.80
CA HIS A 243 31.68 39.84 21.13
C HIS A 243 33.05 40.04 21.82
N ARG A 244 33.87 41.01 21.42
CA ARG A 244 35.11 41.31 22.16
C ARG A 244 34.81 42.07 23.47
N PRO A 245 35.21 41.56 24.66
CA PRO A 245 34.94 42.25 25.92
C PRO A 245 35.80 43.51 26.06
N GLY A 246 35.17 44.65 26.38
CA GLY A 246 35.83 45.91 26.68
C GLY A 246 36.20 46.02 28.16
N ILE A 247 37.45 46.36 28.48
CA ILE A 247 37.89 46.61 29.86
C ILE A 247 37.72 48.11 30.16
N ILE A 248 36.94 48.43 31.19
CA ILE A 248 36.66 49.81 31.63
C ILE A 248 37.47 50.10 32.92
N PRO A 249 38.32 51.15 32.95
CA PRO A 249 39.20 51.45 34.09
C PRO A 249 38.53 52.22 35.24
N ARG A 250 37.19 52.31 35.31
CA ARG A 250 36.44 53.07 36.34
C ARG A 250 35.10 52.40 36.64
N GLU A 251 34.49 52.71 37.79
CA GLU A 251 33.14 52.22 38.14
C GLU A 251 32.11 52.77 37.14
N VAL A 252 31.58 51.88 36.30
CA VAL A 252 30.56 52.20 35.32
C VAL A 252 29.49 51.12 35.38
N ASN A 253 28.23 51.53 35.46
CA ASN A 253 27.10 50.60 35.46
C ASN A 253 26.76 50.23 34.02
N MET A 254 27.00 48.97 33.67
CA MET A 254 26.67 48.41 32.37
C MET A 254 25.36 47.63 32.48
N PHE A 255 24.32 48.12 31.81
CA PHE A 255 23.05 47.40 31.70
C PHE A 255 23.08 46.59 30.41
N ARG A 256 23.12 45.25 30.54
CA ARG A 256 22.91 44.36 29.39
C ARG A 256 21.41 44.28 29.12
N MET A 257 21.00 44.64 27.92
CA MET A 257 19.62 44.43 27.48
C MET A 257 19.41 42.94 27.26
N SER A 258 18.37 42.34 27.85
CA SER A 258 18.10 40.90 27.72
C SER A 258 17.66 40.53 26.29
N ASP A 259 18.12 39.38 25.80
CA ASP A 259 17.68 38.77 24.54
C ASP A 259 16.16 38.62 24.56
N SER A 260 15.44 39.28 23.65
CA SER A 260 13.98 39.17 23.62
C SER A 260 13.55 37.91 22.85
N PRO A 261 12.54 37.14 23.30
CA PRO A 261 12.02 35.91 22.65
C PRO A 261 11.52 36.02 21.19
N ARG A 262 11.69 37.17 20.52
CA ARG A 262 11.18 37.46 19.18
C ARG A 262 11.84 36.66 18.05
N GLU A 263 12.99 36.04 18.27
CA GLU A 263 13.75 35.39 17.20
C GLU A 263 13.10 34.08 16.71
N MET A 264 12.52 33.28 17.61
CA MET A 264 11.81 32.04 17.23
C MET A 264 10.48 32.33 16.52
N ASP A 265 9.74 33.36 16.96
CA ASP A 265 8.48 33.77 16.32
C ASP A 265 8.70 34.22 14.86
N PHE A 266 9.87 34.80 14.55
CA PHE A 266 10.14 35.33 13.23
C PHE A 266 10.26 34.29 12.13
N ILE A 267 10.90 33.15 12.45
CA ILE A 267 11.06 32.04 11.50
C ILE A 267 9.69 31.42 11.20
N ALA A 268 8.86 31.24 12.24
CA ALA A 268 7.51 30.75 12.10
C ALA A 268 6.65 31.69 11.26
N SER A 269 6.66 33.00 11.54
CA SER A 269 5.92 33.99 10.73
C SER A 269 6.37 34.02 9.27
N ARG A 270 7.67 33.85 9.00
CA ARG A 270 8.16 33.79 7.61
C ARG A 270 7.73 32.52 6.88
N LYS A 271 7.62 31.41 7.58
CA LYS A 271 7.08 30.16 7.03
C LYS A 271 5.59 30.31 6.72
N ASP A 272 4.83 30.87 7.65
CA ASP A 272 3.39 31.14 7.48
C ASP A 272 3.15 32.06 6.27
N LEU A 273 3.81 33.22 6.21
CA LEU A 273 3.74 34.15 5.07
C LEU A 273 4.11 33.48 3.75
N ARG A 274 5.15 32.63 3.73
CA ARG A 274 5.53 31.87 2.53
C ARG A 274 4.39 30.95 2.09
N ASP A 275 3.82 30.19 3.03
CA ASP A 275 2.81 29.19 2.74
C ASP A 275 1.49 29.85 2.31
N THR A 276 1.12 31.01 2.89
CA THR A 276 0.02 31.87 2.44
C THR A 276 0.21 32.36 1.01
N ILE A 277 1.38 32.94 0.70
CA ILE A 277 1.72 33.42 -0.64
C ILE A 277 1.65 32.27 -1.66
N ASN A 278 2.23 31.11 -1.36
CA ASN A 278 2.19 29.95 -2.27
C ASN A 278 0.76 29.44 -2.50
N SER A 279 -0.04 29.38 -1.43
CA SER A 279 -1.42 28.90 -1.50
C SER A 279 -2.32 29.81 -2.33
N HIS A 280 -2.03 31.11 -2.37
CA HIS A 280 -2.79 32.08 -3.18
C HIS A 280 -2.75 31.76 -4.68
N TRP A 281 -1.58 31.40 -5.23
CA TRP A 281 -1.46 30.92 -6.61
C TRP A 281 -1.78 29.43 -6.78
N GLY A 282 -2.08 28.72 -5.69
CA GLY A 282 -2.31 27.27 -5.73
C GLY A 282 -1.07 26.44 -6.10
N VAL A 283 0.14 27.00 -5.99
CA VAL A 283 1.38 26.30 -6.37
C VAL A 283 1.82 25.39 -5.24
N PRO A 284 1.91 24.06 -5.46
CA PRO A 284 2.38 23.14 -4.44
C PRO A 284 3.83 23.43 -4.02
N PRO A 285 4.17 23.29 -2.72
CA PRO A 285 5.51 23.57 -2.21
C PRO A 285 6.60 22.73 -2.90
N GLU A 286 6.28 21.51 -3.33
CA GLU A 286 7.17 20.62 -4.07
C GLU A 286 7.67 21.23 -5.38
N ILE A 287 6.80 21.95 -6.10
CA ILE A 287 7.13 22.60 -7.39
C ILE A 287 8.14 23.73 -7.19
N LEU A 288 8.13 24.35 -6.00
CA LEU A 288 9.05 25.41 -5.60
C LEU A 288 10.32 24.89 -4.90
N GLY A 289 10.51 23.57 -4.86
CA GLY A 289 11.69 22.93 -4.27
C GLY A 289 11.66 22.82 -2.73
N ILE A 290 10.50 22.97 -2.10
CA ILE A 290 10.33 22.81 -0.65
C ILE A 290 9.91 21.36 -0.38
N VAL A 291 10.86 20.53 0.06
CA VAL A 291 10.66 19.08 0.26
C VAL A 291 10.78 18.74 1.74
N GLU A 292 9.77 19.10 2.54
CA GLU A 292 9.82 18.85 3.99
C GLU A 292 9.39 17.42 4.37
N ASN A 293 8.62 16.71 3.53
CA ASN A 293 8.21 15.29 3.71
C ASN A 293 7.62 14.64 2.42
N SER A 294 8.14 14.98 1.23
CA SER A 294 7.57 14.49 -0.04
C SER A 294 8.21 13.17 -0.48
N ASN A 295 7.40 12.19 -0.87
CA ASN A 295 7.81 10.97 -1.55
C ASN A 295 7.53 11.09 -3.07
N ARG A 296 7.91 10.08 -3.87
CA ARG A 296 7.71 10.12 -5.34
C ARG A 296 6.25 10.26 -5.74
N ALA A 297 5.34 9.59 -5.03
CA ALA A 297 3.90 9.62 -5.32
C ALA A 297 3.30 11.00 -5.01
N THR A 298 3.67 11.62 -3.90
CA THR A 298 3.22 12.99 -3.56
C THR A 298 3.77 14.02 -4.53
N ALA A 299 5.03 13.88 -4.97
CA ALA A 299 5.60 14.76 -5.99
C ALA A 299 4.93 14.60 -7.36
N ALA A 300 4.56 13.38 -7.76
CA ALA A 300 3.82 13.13 -8.99
C ALA A 300 2.41 13.76 -8.93
N ALA A 301 1.68 13.52 -7.83
CA ALA A 301 0.37 14.14 -7.61
C ALA A 301 0.44 15.68 -7.61
N ALA A 302 1.47 16.26 -6.98
CA ALA A 302 1.69 17.70 -6.98
C ALA A 302 1.88 18.28 -8.39
N LYS A 303 2.58 17.56 -9.29
CA LYS A 303 2.70 17.97 -10.70
C LYS A 303 1.37 17.97 -11.44
N SER A 304 0.56 16.92 -11.25
CA SER A 304 -0.77 16.85 -11.86
C SER A 304 -1.70 17.95 -11.35
N ILE A 305 -1.75 18.17 -10.02
CA ILE A 305 -2.52 19.26 -9.41
C ILE A 305 -2.08 20.62 -9.94
N TYR A 306 -0.78 20.85 -10.08
CA TYR A 306 -0.24 22.10 -10.61
C TYR A 306 -0.62 22.31 -12.09
N ALA A 307 -0.50 21.27 -12.92
CA ALA A 307 -0.86 21.35 -14.33
C ALA A 307 -2.37 21.60 -14.51
N GLU A 308 -3.22 20.86 -13.79
CA GLU A 308 -4.67 20.93 -13.91
C GLU A 308 -5.26 22.23 -13.33
N ASN A 309 -4.88 22.62 -12.12
CA ASN A 309 -5.53 23.73 -11.42
C ASN A 309 -4.89 25.09 -11.66
N VAL A 310 -3.59 25.13 -12.00
CA VAL A 310 -2.84 26.41 -12.12
C VAL A 310 -2.51 26.71 -13.58
N LEU A 311 -1.88 25.77 -14.30
CA LEU A 311 -1.40 26.04 -15.65
C LEU A 311 -2.51 26.01 -16.70
N THR A 312 -3.38 24.99 -16.66
CA THR A 312 -4.43 24.79 -17.68
C THR A 312 -5.39 25.98 -17.78
N PRO A 313 -5.93 26.54 -16.68
CA PRO A 313 -6.83 27.69 -16.77
C PRO A 313 -6.17 28.92 -17.41
N GLN A 314 -4.89 29.17 -17.11
CA GLN A 314 -4.15 30.28 -17.69
C GLN A 314 -3.90 30.07 -19.20
N LEU A 315 -3.57 28.84 -19.60
CA LEU A 315 -3.46 28.47 -21.02
C LEU A 315 -4.77 28.67 -21.76
N MET A 316 -5.89 28.22 -21.18
CA MET A 316 -7.21 28.39 -21.79
C MET A 316 -7.57 29.87 -21.98
N LEU A 317 -7.27 30.73 -21.00
CA LEU A 317 -7.46 32.18 -21.13
C LEU A 317 -6.61 32.76 -22.25
N ARG A 318 -5.33 32.38 -22.32
CA ARG A 318 -4.42 32.81 -23.39
C ARG A 318 -4.88 32.31 -24.76
N GLN A 319 -5.28 31.04 -24.85
CA GLN A 319 -5.81 30.41 -26.06
C GLN A 319 -7.04 31.15 -26.57
N ASN A 320 -7.99 31.44 -25.68
CA ASN A 320 -9.18 32.21 -26.02
C ASN A 320 -8.81 33.62 -26.50
N ALA A 321 -7.84 34.28 -25.86
CA ALA A 321 -7.37 35.59 -26.30
C ALA A 321 -6.73 35.54 -27.70
N ILE A 322 -5.93 34.52 -28.00
CA ILE A 322 -5.31 34.31 -29.33
C ILE A 322 -6.39 34.05 -30.38
N ASN A 323 -7.34 33.16 -30.10
CA ASN A 323 -8.43 32.79 -31.01
C ASN A 323 -9.36 33.97 -31.31
N VAL A 324 -9.57 34.86 -30.35
CA VAL A 324 -10.47 36.03 -30.49
C VAL A 324 -9.75 37.24 -31.10
N GLN A 325 -8.54 37.55 -30.64
CA GLN A 325 -7.87 38.81 -30.99
C GLN A 325 -6.91 38.65 -32.17
N LEU A 326 -6.20 37.53 -32.28
CA LEU A 326 -5.05 37.40 -33.18
C LEU A 326 -5.36 36.55 -34.43
N LEU A 327 -5.91 35.34 -34.26
CA LEU A 327 -6.22 34.44 -35.38
C LEU A 327 -7.14 35.04 -36.46
N PRO A 328 -8.23 35.76 -36.12
CA PRO A 328 -9.15 36.28 -37.12
C PRO A 328 -8.53 37.34 -38.03
N GLN A 329 -7.36 37.88 -37.65
CA GLN A 329 -6.59 38.82 -38.46
C GLN A 329 -5.83 38.14 -39.60
N PHE A 330 -5.61 36.82 -39.52
CA PHE A 330 -4.96 36.04 -40.58
C PHE A 330 -6.00 35.36 -41.48
N GLU A 331 -6.87 34.53 -40.91
CA GLU A 331 -7.92 33.81 -41.63
C GLU A 331 -9.09 33.54 -40.67
N ARG A 332 -10.33 33.64 -41.15
CA ARG A 332 -11.52 33.29 -40.35
C ARG A 332 -11.74 31.78 -40.35
N GLY A 333 -12.11 31.21 -39.21
CA GLY A 333 -12.40 29.77 -39.07
C GLY A 333 -11.20 28.89 -38.72
N LEU A 334 -10.10 29.51 -38.28
CA LEU A 334 -8.98 28.85 -37.63
C LEU A 334 -9.18 28.78 -36.12
N GLU A 335 -8.64 27.74 -35.51
CA GLU A 335 -8.64 27.53 -34.06
C GLU A 335 -7.24 27.08 -33.61
N TRP A 336 -6.68 27.79 -32.63
CA TRP A 336 -5.44 27.41 -31.96
C TRP A 336 -5.77 26.69 -30.67
N GLU A 337 -5.07 25.59 -30.42
CA GLU A 337 -5.20 24.79 -29.20
C GLU A 337 -3.82 24.41 -28.69
N TYR A 338 -3.57 24.65 -27.39
CA TYR A 338 -2.34 24.19 -26.75
C TYR A 338 -2.36 22.67 -26.56
N ASP A 339 -1.17 22.07 -26.57
CA ASP A 339 -1.03 20.66 -26.22
C ASP A 339 -1.45 20.40 -24.76
N ASP A 340 -2.01 19.22 -24.50
CA ASP A 340 -2.37 18.81 -23.13
C ASP A 340 -1.10 18.66 -22.29
N ILE A 341 -1.03 19.46 -21.22
CA ILE A 341 0.11 19.53 -20.32
C ILE A 341 -0.10 18.70 -19.04
N ILE A 342 -1.29 18.12 -18.85
CA ILE A 342 -1.59 17.31 -17.67
C ILE A 342 -0.78 16.01 -17.79
N PRO A 343 0.17 15.76 -16.87
CA PRO A 343 0.92 14.52 -16.89
C PRO A 343 -0.04 13.35 -16.72
N GLN A 344 -0.17 12.54 -17.76
CA GLN A 344 -0.95 11.30 -17.67
C GLN A 344 -0.15 10.27 -16.87
N ASP A 345 -0.85 9.52 -16.03
CA ASP A 345 -0.25 8.38 -15.35
C ASP A 345 0.00 7.27 -16.38
N GLU A 346 1.24 7.20 -16.87
CA GLU A 346 1.68 6.19 -17.83
C GLU A 346 1.38 4.78 -17.32
N GLU A 347 1.56 4.51 -16.02
CA GLU A 347 1.29 3.19 -15.44
C GLU A 347 -0.21 2.87 -15.46
N TYR A 348 -1.07 3.86 -15.18
CA TYR A 348 -2.51 3.72 -15.33
C TYR A 348 -2.91 3.46 -16.78
N GLN A 349 -2.37 4.21 -17.75
CA GLN A 349 -2.68 4.02 -19.18
C GLN A 349 -2.18 2.66 -19.69
N LEU A 350 -0.98 2.24 -19.29
CA LEU A 350 -0.41 0.93 -19.61
C LEU A 350 -1.29 -0.19 -19.04
N ARG A 351 -1.75 -0.06 -17.78
CA ARG A 351 -2.66 -1.03 -17.17
C ARG A 351 -4.00 -1.09 -17.91
N VAL A 352 -4.62 0.06 -18.20
CA VAL A 352 -5.89 0.12 -18.95
C VAL A 352 -5.74 -0.47 -20.34
N ALA A 353 -4.63 -0.18 -21.04
CA ALA A 353 -4.35 -0.75 -22.35
C ALA A 353 -4.15 -2.27 -22.28
N ASN A 354 -3.35 -2.77 -21.33
CA ASN A 354 -3.10 -4.21 -21.14
C ASN A 354 -4.35 -4.98 -20.73
N GLU A 355 -5.16 -4.43 -19.82
CA GLU A 355 -6.45 -5.02 -19.44
C GLU A 355 -7.44 -4.96 -20.61
N GLY A 356 -7.47 -3.86 -21.36
CA GLY A 356 -8.29 -3.71 -22.55
C GLY A 356 -7.96 -4.76 -23.61
N LEU A 357 -6.68 -5.01 -23.87
CA LEU A 357 -6.23 -6.04 -24.81
C LEU A 357 -6.56 -7.45 -24.28
N SER A 358 -6.24 -7.75 -23.02
CA SER A 358 -6.50 -9.05 -22.40
C SER A 358 -7.99 -9.40 -22.34
N ARG A 359 -8.88 -8.40 -22.27
CA ARG A 359 -10.34 -8.57 -22.25
C ARG A 359 -10.99 -8.45 -23.64
N GLY A 360 -10.19 -8.23 -24.69
CA GLY A 360 -10.69 -8.06 -26.07
C GLY A 360 -11.48 -6.77 -26.30
N ALA A 361 -11.29 -5.74 -25.48
CA ALA A 361 -11.97 -4.44 -25.60
C ALA A 361 -11.32 -3.48 -26.61
N ILE A 362 -10.02 -3.66 -26.89
CA ILE A 362 -9.27 -2.90 -27.90
C ILE A 362 -8.52 -3.86 -28.83
N MET A 363 -8.22 -3.41 -30.05
CA MET A 363 -7.46 -4.18 -31.04
C MET A 363 -5.96 -4.16 -30.73
N VAL A 364 -5.21 -5.14 -31.28
CA VAL A 364 -3.75 -5.22 -31.10
C VAL A 364 -3.06 -3.94 -31.61
N ASN A 365 -3.46 -3.38 -32.76
CA ASN A 365 -2.90 -2.12 -33.27
C ASN A 365 -3.26 -0.89 -32.44
N GLU A 366 -4.45 -0.85 -31.84
CA GLU A 366 -4.84 0.22 -30.90
C GLU A 366 -4.00 0.15 -29.62
N TRP A 367 -3.76 -1.05 -29.11
CA TRP A 367 -2.84 -1.29 -28.00
C TRP A 367 -1.41 -0.86 -28.36
N ARG A 368 -0.87 -1.28 -29.52
CA ARG A 368 0.48 -0.90 -29.98
C ARG A 368 0.65 0.62 -30.05
N THR A 369 -0.33 1.31 -30.62
CA THR A 369 -0.33 2.78 -30.69
C THR A 369 -0.32 3.41 -29.30
N LYS A 370 -1.11 2.88 -28.35
CA LYS A 370 -1.10 3.33 -26.94
C LYS A 370 0.21 3.03 -26.20
N MET A 371 0.94 1.99 -26.61
CA MET A 371 2.27 1.64 -26.09
C MET A 371 3.41 2.40 -26.80
N GLY A 372 3.11 3.29 -27.76
CA GLY A 372 4.10 4.02 -28.54
C GLY A 372 4.83 3.17 -29.60
N LEU A 373 4.24 2.05 -30.01
CA LEU A 373 4.76 1.14 -31.03
C LEU A 373 4.05 1.35 -32.37
N ASP A 374 4.79 1.26 -33.47
CA ASP A 374 4.22 1.32 -34.82
C ASP A 374 3.19 0.21 -35.05
N SER A 375 2.12 0.52 -35.79
CA SER A 375 1.12 -0.46 -36.20
C SER A 375 1.74 -1.53 -37.10
N VAL A 376 1.18 -2.75 -37.04
CA VAL A 376 1.63 -3.88 -37.87
C VAL A 376 0.51 -4.36 -38.77
N GLU A 377 0.89 -4.84 -39.95
CA GLU A 377 -0.03 -5.41 -40.92
C GLU A 377 -0.66 -6.70 -40.33
N GLY A 378 -1.99 -6.75 -40.29
CA GLY A 378 -2.74 -7.83 -39.61
C GLY A 378 -2.98 -7.64 -38.11
N GLY A 379 -2.62 -6.48 -37.54
CA GLY A 379 -2.84 -6.15 -36.13
C GLY A 379 -4.21 -5.56 -35.77
N ASP A 380 -5.13 -5.38 -36.73
CA ASP A 380 -6.50 -4.91 -36.48
C ASP A 380 -7.41 -6.07 -36.04
N VAL A 381 -6.96 -6.81 -35.02
CA VAL A 381 -7.61 -8.00 -34.49
C VAL A 381 -7.85 -7.87 -32.98
N PHE A 382 -8.95 -8.42 -32.50
CA PHE A 382 -9.24 -8.51 -31.06
C PHE A 382 -8.61 -9.76 -30.49
N LEU A 383 -7.84 -9.62 -29.41
CA LEU A 383 -7.35 -10.75 -28.64
C LEU A 383 -8.45 -11.21 -27.68
N MET A 384 -9.12 -12.32 -27.99
CA MET A 384 -10.14 -12.92 -27.12
C MET A 384 -9.50 -14.04 -26.29
N PRO A 385 -9.53 -13.98 -24.95
CA PRO A 385 -9.06 -15.08 -24.13
C PRO A 385 -9.95 -16.32 -24.34
N ILE A 386 -9.32 -17.49 -24.36
CA ILE A 386 -9.98 -18.78 -24.57
C ILE A 386 -10.83 -19.05 -23.31
N GLY A 387 -12.16 -18.93 -23.44
CA GLY A 387 -13.12 -19.06 -22.34
C GLY A 387 -14.25 -18.03 -22.38
N CYS A 388 -14.10 -16.93 -23.14
CA CYS A 388 -15.18 -15.97 -23.34
C CYS A 388 -16.17 -16.44 -24.42
N MET A 389 -17.38 -16.83 -24.01
CA MET A 389 -18.50 -17.07 -24.94
C MET A 389 -19.15 -15.73 -25.30
N VAL A 390 -19.16 -15.37 -26.59
CA VAL A 390 -19.85 -14.18 -27.09
C VAL A 390 -21.35 -14.47 -27.13
N VAL A 391 -22.11 -13.86 -26.22
CA VAL A 391 -23.58 -13.94 -26.23
C VAL A 391 -24.10 -12.76 -27.06
N GLN A 392 -24.83 -13.03 -28.14
CA GLN A 392 -25.51 -11.98 -28.89
C GLN A 392 -26.69 -11.44 -28.08
N LYS A 393 -26.93 -10.12 -28.20
CA LYS A 393 -27.97 -9.35 -27.49
C LYS A 393 -29.42 -9.85 -27.72
N GLY A 394 -29.63 -10.88 -28.54
CA GLY A 394 -30.93 -11.47 -28.89
C GLY A 394 -31.33 -12.75 -28.14
N ASP A 395 -30.40 -13.48 -27.51
CA ASP A 395 -30.69 -14.82 -26.97
C ASP A 395 -31.22 -14.82 -25.52
N PHE A 396 -31.52 -13.64 -24.94
CA PHE A 396 -32.02 -13.50 -23.58
C PHE A 396 -33.55 -13.54 -23.44
N LEU A 397 -34.31 -13.81 -24.52
CA LEU A 397 -35.76 -13.72 -24.49
C LEU A 397 -36.44 -14.93 -25.14
N SER A 398 -36.51 -16.04 -24.40
CA SER A 398 -37.72 -16.88 -24.38
C SER A 398 -37.63 -17.98 -23.32
N THR A 399 -38.00 -17.68 -22.08
CA THR A 399 -38.91 -18.60 -21.36
C THR A 399 -39.71 -17.81 -20.33
N ASP A 400 -41.01 -17.80 -20.56
CA ASP A 400 -42.03 -17.08 -19.81
C ASP A 400 -42.01 -17.34 -18.30
N MET A 401 -41.96 -16.25 -17.53
CA MET A 401 -42.56 -16.17 -16.19
C MET A 401 -43.39 -14.87 -16.14
N ARG A 402 -44.63 -14.95 -16.60
CA ARG A 402 -45.65 -13.91 -16.38
C ARG A 402 -46.14 -13.96 -14.93
N GLY A 403 -46.06 -12.81 -14.27
CA GLY A 403 -46.72 -12.51 -12.99
C GLY A 403 -46.74 -11.00 -12.79
N ASP A 404 -47.86 -10.38 -13.16
CA ASP A 404 -48.12 -8.94 -13.27
C ASP A 404 -48.07 -8.11 -11.98
N GLY A 405 -47.71 -6.84 -12.19
CA GLY A 405 -48.34 -5.65 -11.61
C GLY A 405 -47.62 -5.01 -10.41
N ALA A 406 -47.48 -3.69 -10.27
CA ALA A 406 -47.86 -2.54 -11.08
C ALA A 406 -47.24 -1.26 -10.45
N ASN A 407 -46.98 -0.26 -11.30
CA ASN A 407 -46.98 1.20 -11.06
C ASN A 407 -46.03 1.85 -10.03
N ILE A 408 -45.13 2.69 -10.56
CA ILE A 408 -44.81 3.99 -9.95
C ILE A 408 -44.87 5.06 -11.05
N ASN A 409 -45.78 6.03 -10.86
CA ASN A 409 -45.98 7.17 -11.76
C ASN A 409 -45.01 8.32 -11.41
N PRO A 410 -44.61 9.16 -12.40
CA PRO A 410 -43.70 10.29 -12.23
C PRO A 410 -44.46 11.62 -12.00
N THR A 411 -44.18 12.32 -10.91
CA THR A 411 -44.51 13.75 -10.73
C THR A 411 -43.49 14.42 -9.81
N ASP A 412 -42.69 15.31 -10.38
CA ASP A 412 -41.85 16.30 -9.71
C ASP A 412 -42.70 17.54 -9.31
N PRO A 413 -42.31 18.39 -8.32
CA PRO A 413 -41.46 19.52 -8.72
C PRO A 413 -40.47 20.09 -7.65
N ALA A 414 -39.30 20.48 -8.18
CA ALA A 414 -38.55 21.72 -7.94
C ALA A 414 -38.02 22.10 -6.53
N GLY A 415 -36.68 22.15 -6.44
CA GLY A 415 -35.94 23.35 -6.02
C GLY A 415 -35.32 23.36 -4.62
N ALA A 416 -34.00 23.10 -4.52
CA ALA A 416 -33.00 23.95 -3.85
C ALA A 416 -31.72 23.16 -3.46
N ASN A 417 -30.59 23.64 -4.01
CA ASN A 417 -29.17 23.56 -3.61
C ASN A 417 -28.75 22.71 -2.37
N ILE A 418 -27.61 22.01 -2.48
CA ILE A 418 -26.32 22.25 -1.77
C ILE A 418 -25.42 20.98 -1.84
N THR A 419 -24.12 21.26 -1.97
CA THR A 419 -22.87 20.47 -2.03
C THR A 419 -22.62 19.35 -0.98
N PRO A 420 -21.53 18.53 -1.12
CA PRO A 420 -21.41 17.21 -0.51
C PRO A 420 -20.86 17.25 0.93
N ALA A 421 -21.57 16.61 1.87
CA ALA A 421 -21.06 16.29 3.20
C ALA A 421 -21.80 15.08 3.80
N GLY A 422 -21.02 14.04 4.17
CA GLY A 422 -21.41 13.00 5.11
C GLY A 422 -22.40 11.96 4.60
N VAL A 423 -21.92 10.76 4.29
CA VAL A 423 -22.80 9.58 4.24
C VAL A 423 -23.27 9.28 5.67
N LYS A 424 -24.42 9.84 6.06
CA LYS A 424 -25.13 9.44 7.28
C LYS A 424 -25.65 8.01 7.10
N ALA A 425 -25.26 7.13 8.03
CA ALA A 425 -25.82 5.79 8.16
C ALA A 425 -27.36 5.84 8.19
N ARG A 426 -28.01 5.06 7.31
CA ARG A 426 -29.45 4.82 7.34
C ARG A 426 -29.77 4.09 8.64
N ARG A 427 -30.56 4.69 9.55
CA ARG A 427 -30.95 4.06 10.83
C ARG A 427 -31.78 2.80 10.57
N VAL A 428 -31.44 1.72 11.30
CA VAL A 428 -32.19 0.46 11.40
C VAL A 428 -33.66 0.75 11.78
N PRO A 429 -34.67 0.13 11.14
CA PRO A 429 -36.07 0.30 11.52
C PRO A 429 -36.32 -0.17 12.97
N PRO A 430 -37.10 0.55 13.79
CA PRO A 430 -37.25 0.27 15.22
C PRO A 430 -38.16 -0.93 15.56
N ASP A 431 -38.75 -1.61 14.57
CA ASP A 431 -39.78 -2.63 14.80
C ASP A 431 -39.26 -4.06 14.62
N ARG A 432 -38.92 -4.71 15.75
CA ARG A 432 -38.48 -6.12 15.83
C ARG A 432 -39.46 -7.10 15.17
N ASN A 433 -40.75 -6.82 15.18
CA ASN A 433 -41.76 -7.74 14.63
C ASN A 433 -41.72 -7.78 13.10
N ARG A 434 -41.45 -6.63 12.46
CA ARG A 434 -41.32 -6.52 11.01
C ARG A 434 -40.09 -7.27 10.48
N VAL A 435 -38.99 -7.20 11.22
CA VAL A 435 -37.76 -7.93 10.90
C VAL A 435 -37.93 -9.44 11.07
N ARG A 436 -38.56 -9.89 12.16
CA ARG A 436 -38.88 -11.31 12.36
C ARG A 436 -39.77 -11.85 11.24
N HIS A 437 -40.79 -11.11 10.83
CA HIS A 437 -41.65 -11.50 9.70
C HIS A 437 -40.91 -11.59 8.36
N ALA A 438 -39.96 -10.69 8.09
CA ALA A 438 -39.14 -10.75 6.88
C ALA A 438 -38.20 -11.97 6.88
N MET A 439 -37.59 -12.30 8.03
CA MET A 439 -36.78 -13.50 8.19
C MET A 439 -37.61 -14.79 8.04
N ASP A 440 -38.79 -14.85 8.66
CA ASP A 440 -39.69 -16.00 8.55
C ASP A 440 -40.23 -16.20 7.13
N LYS A 441 -40.52 -15.12 6.42
CA LYS A 441 -40.95 -15.17 5.01
C LYS A 441 -39.84 -15.76 4.12
N THR A 442 -38.63 -15.20 4.22
CA THR A 442 -37.47 -15.65 3.43
C THR A 442 -37.15 -17.12 3.71
N ARG A 443 -37.16 -17.53 4.98
CA ARG A 443 -36.96 -18.94 5.38
C ARG A 443 -37.99 -19.87 4.74
N ARG A 444 -39.28 -19.52 4.81
CA ARG A 444 -40.37 -20.34 4.24
C ARG A 444 -40.27 -20.45 2.72
N GLU A 445 -39.86 -19.40 2.03
CA GLU A 445 -39.64 -19.41 0.58
C GLU A 445 -38.49 -20.35 0.20
N GLN A 446 -37.38 -20.31 0.94
CA GLN A 446 -36.25 -21.20 0.72
C GLN A 446 -36.60 -22.66 1.04
N GLU A 447 -37.26 -22.94 2.17
CA GLU A 447 -37.74 -24.29 2.54
C GLU A 447 -38.69 -24.88 1.48
N ARG A 448 -39.59 -24.06 0.93
CA ARG A 448 -40.50 -24.48 -0.16
C ARG A 448 -39.76 -24.78 -1.46
N SER A 449 -38.67 -24.08 -1.76
CA SER A 449 -37.87 -24.30 -2.96
C SER A 449 -36.96 -25.53 -2.84
N ALA A 450 -36.38 -25.77 -1.66
CA ALA A 450 -35.42 -26.85 -1.40
C ALA A 450 -36.08 -28.24 -1.35
N GLY A 451 -37.24 -28.36 -0.70
CA GLY A 451 -37.92 -29.63 -0.46
C GLY A 451 -38.17 -30.45 -1.75
N PRO A 452 -38.79 -29.87 -2.79
CA PRO A 452 -39.05 -30.57 -4.05
C PRO A 452 -37.77 -31.00 -4.79
N ILE A 453 -36.67 -30.23 -4.69
CA ILE A 453 -35.41 -30.51 -5.38
C ILE A 453 -34.74 -31.74 -4.76
N ILE A 454 -34.59 -31.75 -3.43
CA ILE A 454 -34.00 -32.87 -2.69
C ILE A 454 -34.89 -34.12 -2.83
N TYR A 455 -36.21 -33.96 -2.71
CA TYR A 455 -37.16 -35.07 -2.86
C TYR A 455 -37.09 -35.70 -4.26
N ARG A 456 -36.98 -34.90 -5.33
CA ARG A 456 -36.83 -35.43 -6.71
C ARG A 456 -35.51 -36.19 -6.88
N ALA A 457 -34.40 -35.67 -6.35
CA ALA A 457 -33.10 -36.33 -6.44
C ALA A 457 -33.13 -37.71 -5.75
N LEU A 458 -33.63 -37.77 -4.51
CA LEU A 458 -33.76 -39.02 -3.75
C LEU A 458 -34.77 -39.99 -4.39
N LYS A 459 -35.87 -39.49 -4.94
CA LYS A 459 -36.87 -40.31 -5.64
C LYS A 459 -36.32 -40.90 -6.94
N LYS A 460 -35.51 -40.15 -7.69
CA LYS A 460 -34.84 -40.62 -8.91
C LYS A 460 -33.84 -41.74 -8.59
N GLN A 461 -33.07 -41.57 -7.50
CA GLN A 461 -32.16 -42.59 -7.00
C GLN A 461 -32.91 -43.87 -6.58
N LEU A 462 -34.00 -43.73 -5.83
CA LEU A 462 -34.84 -44.85 -5.40
C LEU A 462 -35.49 -45.59 -6.59
N TYR A 463 -35.98 -44.88 -7.60
CA TYR A 463 -36.51 -45.52 -8.82
C TYR A 463 -35.44 -46.26 -9.63
N GLY A 464 -34.21 -45.74 -9.68
CA GLY A 464 -33.08 -46.43 -10.30
C GLY A 464 -32.82 -47.78 -9.64
N ILE A 465 -32.86 -47.81 -8.31
CA ILE A 465 -32.71 -49.03 -7.50
C ILE A 465 -33.88 -50.00 -7.77
N ILE A 466 -35.13 -49.53 -7.66
CA ILE A 466 -36.33 -50.38 -7.85
C ILE A 466 -36.39 -50.99 -9.27
N LYS A 467 -36.04 -50.22 -10.30
CA LYS A 467 -36.04 -50.69 -11.70
C LYS A 467 -35.04 -51.84 -11.93
N GLN A 468 -33.89 -51.78 -11.28
CA GLN A 468 -32.83 -52.79 -11.39
C GLN A 468 -33.12 -54.03 -10.54
N LEU A 469 -33.88 -53.90 -9.47
CA LEU A 469 -34.41 -55.01 -8.68
C LEU A 469 -35.51 -55.82 -9.40
N GLY A 470 -35.92 -55.40 -10.61
CA GLY A 470 -36.84 -56.14 -11.47
C GLY A 470 -38.31 -56.10 -11.03
N ALA A 471 -38.68 -55.20 -10.11
CA ALA A 471 -40.05 -55.03 -9.66
C ALA A 471 -40.80 -54.01 -10.54
N ASP A 472 -41.97 -54.41 -11.03
CA ASP A 472 -42.85 -53.53 -11.80
C ASP A 472 -43.53 -52.55 -10.83
N SER A 473 -43.46 -51.24 -11.12
CA SER A 473 -43.85 -50.15 -10.21
C SER A 473 -45.34 -50.09 -9.77
N LYS A 474 -46.12 -51.15 -10.07
CA LYS A 474 -47.54 -51.31 -9.76
C LYS A 474 -47.91 -52.61 -9.03
N ALA A 475 -46.96 -53.47 -8.67
CA ALA A 475 -47.24 -54.68 -7.88
C ALA A 475 -47.11 -54.40 -6.36
N GLU A 476 -47.93 -55.07 -5.54
CA GLU A 476 -47.90 -55.01 -4.06
C GLU A 476 -46.61 -55.56 -3.42
N ASP A 477 -45.74 -56.22 -4.21
CA ASP A 477 -44.46 -56.77 -3.78
C ASP A 477 -43.32 -56.02 -4.48
N ASP A 478 -42.74 -55.06 -3.76
CA ASP A 478 -41.72 -54.09 -4.16
C ASP A 478 -40.30 -54.68 -4.25
N GLY A 479 -40.19 -56.01 -4.33
CA GLY A 479 -38.94 -56.75 -4.56
C GLY A 479 -38.03 -56.86 -3.34
N TRP A 480 -38.21 -56.01 -2.33
CA TRP A 480 -37.48 -56.04 -1.05
C TRP A 480 -37.69 -57.34 -0.28
N THR A 481 -38.88 -57.93 -0.39
CA THR A 481 -39.23 -59.20 0.28
C THR A 481 -38.36 -60.36 -0.20
N LYS A 482 -37.99 -60.40 -1.49
CA LYS A 482 -37.08 -61.41 -2.06
C LYS A 482 -35.60 -61.17 -1.73
N LEU A 483 -35.26 -59.94 -1.34
CA LEU A 483 -33.90 -59.53 -1.01
C LEU A 483 -33.60 -59.73 0.48
N LEU A 484 -34.64 -59.60 1.32
CA LEU A 484 -34.61 -59.78 2.77
C LEU A 484 -35.07 -61.16 3.24
N THR A 485 -35.39 -62.09 2.33
CA THR A 485 -35.56 -63.50 2.71
C THR A 485 -34.25 -64.02 3.28
N VAL A 486 -34.25 -64.18 4.60
CA VAL A 486 -33.15 -64.75 5.38
C VAL A 486 -32.92 -66.17 4.86
N ASP A 487 -31.69 -66.45 4.41
CA ASP A 487 -31.27 -67.83 4.14
C ASP A 487 -31.51 -68.67 5.40
N MET A 488 -31.92 -69.92 5.26
CA MET A 488 -32.31 -70.83 6.37
C MET A 488 -31.18 -71.07 7.40
N SER A 489 -29.99 -70.52 7.16
CA SER A 489 -28.82 -70.50 8.04
C SER A 489 -28.84 -69.37 9.09
N GLY A 490 -29.68 -68.34 8.96
CA GLY A 490 -29.84 -67.26 9.95
C GLY A 490 -28.72 -66.22 9.99
N ASP A 491 -27.77 -66.23 9.04
CA ASP A 491 -26.63 -65.32 9.04
C ASP A 491 -26.93 -63.99 8.32
N MET A 492 -27.10 -62.93 9.12
CA MET A 492 -27.39 -61.56 8.65
C MET A 492 -26.26 -60.95 7.81
N ARG A 493 -25.01 -61.44 7.91
CA ARG A 493 -23.88 -60.91 7.14
C ARG A 493 -24.02 -61.20 5.65
N ASN A 494 -24.47 -62.41 5.30
CA ASN A 494 -24.68 -62.78 3.90
C ASN A 494 -25.80 -61.98 3.23
N VAL A 495 -26.80 -61.52 3.99
CA VAL A 495 -27.85 -60.64 3.47
C VAL A 495 -27.28 -59.23 3.24
N ALA A 496 -26.49 -58.71 4.18
CA ALA A 496 -25.84 -57.41 4.06
C ALA A 496 -24.88 -57.35 2.87
N ASP A 497 -24.00 -58.35 2.71
CA ASP A 497 -23.03 -58.41 1.61
C ASP A 497 -23.72 -58.48 0.24
N ARG A 498 -24.88 -59.16 0.18
CA ARG A 498 -25.67 -59.28 -1.05
C ARG A 498 -26.40 -57.99 -1.38
N VAL A 499 -26.97 -57.30 -0.40
CA VAL A 499 -27.54 -55.95 -0.55
C VAL A 499 -26.47 -54.96 -1.01
N GLU A 500 -25.30 -54.98 -0.38
CA GLU A 500 -24.18 -54.09 -0.70
C GLU A 500 -23.64 -54.32 -2.11
N SER A 501 -23.46 -55.59 -2.51
CA SER A 501 -23.02 -55.93 -3.87
C SER A 501 -24.00 -55.44 -4.95
N ILE A 502 -25.30 -55.52 -4.70
CA ILE A 502 -26.33 -55.02 -5.62
C ILE A 502 -26.29 -53.50 -5.66
N LEU A 503 -26.21 -52.82 -4.52
CA LEU A 503 -26.12 -51.35 -4.44
C LEU A 503 -24.89 -50.80 -5.18
N LEU A 504 -23.74 -51.47 -5.09
CA LEU A 504 -22.51 -51.07 -5.78
C LEU A 504 -22.56 -51.29 -7.31
N GLN A 505 -23.31 -52.29 -7.78
CA GLN A 505 -23.47 -52.55 -9.22
C GLN A 505 -24.61 -51.76 -9.87
N THR A 506 -25.57 -51.29 -9.06
CA THR A 506 -26.83 -50.70 -9.53
C THR A 506 -26.78 -49.18 -9.63
N VAL A 507 -26.05 -48.53 -8.72
CA VAL A 507 -25.98 -47.07 -8.62
C VAL A 507 -24.54 -46.63 -8.83
N ASP A 508 -24.31 -45.77 -9.81
CA ASP A 508 -23.05 -45.03 -9.93
C ASP A 508 -23.00 -44.00 -8.80
N TRP A 509 -22.38 -44.40 -7.68
CA TRP A 509 -22.30 -43.60 -6.47
C TRP A 509 -21.52 -42.29 -6.67
N PRO A 510 -20.34 -42.28 -7.33
CA PRO A 510 -19.66 -41.03 -7.66
C PRO A 510 -20.52 -40.07 -8.50
N TYR A 511 -21.22 -40.58 -9.52
CA TYR A 511 -22.11 -39.75 -10.34
C TYR A 511 -23.30 -39.24 -9.52
N SER A 512 -23.96 -40.10 -8.75
CA SER A 512 -25.13 -39.74 -7.94
C SER A 512 -24.79 -38.76 -6.81
N GLU A 513 -23.61 -38.92 -6.22
CA GLU A 513 -23.05 -37.99 -5.23
C GLU A 513 -22.78 -36.63 -5.88
N SER A 514 -22.16 -36.60 -7.07
CA SER A 514 -21.94 -35.35 -7.80
C SER A 514 -23.25 -34.66 -8.21
N GLU A 515 -24.27 -35.42 -8.64
CA GLU A 515 -25.60 -34.90 -9.00
C GLU A 515 -26.31 -34.35 -7.74
N LEU A 516 -26.25 -35.05 -6.60
CA LEU A 516 -26.83 -34.57 -5.35
C LEU A 516 -26.11 -33.33 -4.82
N LEU A 517 -24.78 -33.34 -4.80
CA LEU A 517 -23.96 -32.21 -4.35
C LEU A 517 -24.18 -30.96 -5.21
N SER A 518 -24.29 -31.11 -6.53
CA SER A 518 -24.60 -29.97 -7.42
C SER A 518 -25.98 -29.36 -7.14
N ASN A 519 -26.99 -30.20 -6.91
CA ASN A 519 -28.34 -29.76 -6.56
C ASN A 519 -28.38 -29.07 -5.18
N VAL A 520 -27.71 -29.64 -4.18
CA VAL A 520 -27.63 -29.08 -2.82
C VAL A 520 -26.82 -27.78 -2.80
N ARG A 521 -25.72 -27.71 -3.55
CA ARG A 521 -24.88 -26.50 -3.67
C ARG A 521 -25.67 -25.34 -4.26
N THR A 522 -26.50 -25.59 -5.25
CA THR A 522 -27.37 -24.58 -5.88
C THR A 522 -28.41 -24.03 -4.88
N VAL A 523 -29.05 -24.91 -4.12
CA VAL A 523 -30.00 -24.53 -3.05
C VAL A 523 -29.29 -23.71 -1.97
N TRP A 524 -28.10 -24.16 -1.55
CA TRP A 524 -27.31 -23.47 -0.52
C TRP A 524 -26.86 -22.08 -0.97
N GLN A 525 -26.36 -21.93 -2.20
CA GLN A 525 -25.91 -20.64 -2.76
C GLN A 525 -27.07 -19.63 -2.83
N THR A 526 -28.25 -20.10 -3.25
CA THR A 526 -29.45 -19.26 -3.35
C THR A 526 -29.94 -18.81 -1.97
N ALA A 527 -29.95 -19.72 -1.00
CA ALA A 527 -30.32 -19.42 0.39
C ALA A 527 -29.31 -18.47 1.06
N TYR A 528 -28.01 -18.66 0.81
CA TYR A 528 -26.95 -17.80 1.32
C TYR A 528 -27.03 -16.38 0.73
N GLY A 529 -27.18 -16.25 -0.60
CA GLY A 529 -27.31 -14.96 -1.26
C GLY A 529 -28.54 -14.18 -0.78
N SER A 530 -29.69 -14.84 -0.69
CA SER A 530 -30.93 -14.24 -0.18
C SER A 530 -30.80 -13.79 1.29
N GLY A 531 -30.09 -14.57 2.12
CA GLY A 531 -29.81 -14.23 3.51
C GLY A 531 -28.84 -13.05 3.67
N ALA A 532 -27.81 -12.99 2.84
CA ALA A 532 -26.83 -11.90 2.82
C ALA A 532 -27.47 -10.58 2.36
N GLU A 533 -28.34 -10.63 1.34
CA GLU A 533 -29.10 -9.47 0.87
C GLU A 533 -30.09 -8.97 1.93
N LEU A 534 -30.82 -9.87 2.60
CA LEU A 534 -31.71 -9.51 3.70
C LEU A 534 -30.95 -8.82 4.85
N ALA A 535 -29.76 -9.33 5.21
CA ALA A 535 -28.96 -8.74 6.27
C ALA A 535 -28.35 -7.38 5.91
N SER A 536 -27.94 -7.22 4.65
CA SER A 536 -27.53 -5.92 4.09
C SER A 536 -28.69 -4.93 4.15
N ASN A 537 -29.87 -5.34 3.70
CA ASN A 537 -31.03 -4.45 3.61
C ASN A 537 -31.66 -4.11 4.96
N VAL A 538 -31.67 -5.03 5.92
CA VAL A 538 -32.34 -4.84 7.22
C VAL A 538 -31.41 -4.27 8.28
N TYR A 539 -30.15 -4.74 8.32
CA TYR A 539 -29.20 -4.40 9.38
C TYR A 539 -28.04 -3.54 8.89
N ASN A 540 -27.94 -3.26 7.59
CA ASN A 540 -26.80 -2.57 6.97
C ASN A 540 -25.46 -3.26 7.26
N ILE A 541 -25.50 -4.60 7.34
CA ILE A 541 -24.33 -5.46 7.54
C ILE A 541 -24.04 -6.17 6.21
N SER A 542 -22.88 -5.91 5.62
CA SER A 542 -22.31 -6.82 4.61
C SER A 542 -21.87 -8.10 5.31
N ILE A 543 -22.53 -9.22 5.01
CA ILE A 543 -22.17 -10.57 5.48
C ILE A 543 -21.53 -11.27 4.27
N ARG A 544 -20.24 -11.66 4.15
CA ARG A 544 -19.08 -12.09 4.98
C ARG A 544 -18.70 -13.54 4.61
N GLN A 545 -17.45 -13.75 4.18
CA GLN A 545 -16.81 -15.06 4.12
C GLN A 545 -16.14 -15.40 5.48
N PRO A 546 -16.47 -16.52 6.14
CA PRO A 546 -15.82 -16.98 7.36
C PRO A 546 -14.31 -17.29 7.22
N SER A 547 -13.84 -17.56 6.00
CA SER A 547 -12.45 -17.90 5.68
C SER A 547 -11.47 -16.77 6.01
N LEU A 548 -11.88 -15.51 5.86
CA LEU A 548 -11.03 -14.34 6.09
C LEU A 548 -10.68 -14.16 7.57
N THR A 549 -11.64 -14.34 8.48
CA THR A 549 -11.44 -14.11 9.91
C THR A 549 -10.85 -15.30 10.67
N HIS A 550 -11.04 -16.52 10.15
CA HIS A 550 -10.63 -17.75 10.85
C HIS A 550 -9.12 -17.77 11.12
N GLN A 551 -8.30 -17.44 10.13
CA GLN A 551 -6.83 -17.42 10.28
C GLN A 551 -6.34 -16.35 11.25
N LEU A 552 -6.98 -15.19 11.29
CA LEU A 552 -6.66 -14.16 12.29
C LEU A 552 -6.92 -14.63 13.72
N LEU A 553 -8.01 -15.35 13.94
CA LEU A 553 -8.34 -15.88 15.27
C LEU A 553 -7.41 -17.03 15.68
N VAL A 554 -6.94 -17.85 14.74
CA VAL A 554 -6.09 -19.01 15.00
C VAL A 554 -4.60 -18.64 15.12
N SER A 555 -4.10 -17.75 14.27
CA SER A 555 -2.66 -17.48 14.13
C SER A 555 -2.28 -16.00 14.07
N GLY A 556 -3.26 -15.09 14.24
CA GLY A 556 -3.03 -13.65 14.29
C GLY A 556 -2.10 -13.24 15.43
N ALA A 557 -1.32 -12.19 15.22
CA ALA A 557 -0.43 -11.57 16.21
C ALA A 557 0.68 -12.48 16.80
N GLN A 558 0.82 -13.74 16.36
CA GLN A 558 1.87 -14.68 16.81
C GLN A 558 3.30 -14.16 16.57
N ARG A 559 3.48 -13.33 15.54
CA ARG A 559 4.79 -12.83 15.10
C ARG A 559 5.25 -11.58 15.85
N ILE A 560 4.39 -10.99 16.68
CA ILE A 560 4.71 -9.76 17.41
C ILE A 560 5.57 -10.12 18.63
N LYS A 561 6.83 -9.68 18.61
CA LYS A 561 7.75 -9.85 19.73
C LYS A 561 7.49 -8.81 20.82
N GLY A 562 7.60 -9.23 22.08
CA GLY A 562 7.51 -8.36 23.26
C GLY A 562 6.08 -8.06 23.72
N ILE A 563 5.12 -8.96 23.47
CA ILE A 563 3.74 -8.87 23.99
C ILE A 563 3.37 -10.14 24.76
N THR A 564 2.45 -10.01 25.72
CA THR A 564 1.90 -11.16 26.47
C THR A 564 0.91 -11.95 25.63
N ASP A 565 0.67 -13.21 25.99
CA ASP A 565 -0.32 -14.07 25.30
C ASP A 565 -1.73 -13.47 25.36
N THR A 566 -2.09 -12.84 26.49
CA THR A 566 -3.35 -12.09 26.64
C THR A 566 -3.46 -10.90 25.68
N THR A 567 -2.36 -10.16 25.47
CA THR A 567 -2.32 -9.04 24.53
C THR A 567 -2.44 -9.53 23.10
N ARG A 568 -1.84 -10.69 22.80
CA ARG A 568 -1.91 -11.32 21.48
C ARG A 568 -3.34 -11.72 21.11
N GLU A 569 -4.04 -12.40 22.00
CA GLU A 569 -5.44 -12.81 21.79
C GLU A 569 -6.37 -11.59 21.61
N MET A 570 -6.21 -10.56 22.46
CA MET A 570 -6.99 -9.33 22.34
C MET A 570 -6.74 -8.63 21.00
N LEU A 571 -5.51 -8.62 20.52
CA LEU A 571 -5.14 -7.98 19.27
C LEU A 571 -5.74 -8.72 18.06
N SER A 572 -5.60 -10.04 18.01
CA SER A 572 -6.17 -10.90 16.97
C SER A 572 -7.69 -10.75 16.89
N LYS A 573 -8.36 -10.75 18.05
CA LYS A 573 -9.81 -10.54 18.14
C LYS A 573 -10.22 -9.15 17.68
N THR A 574 -9.52 -8.10 18.13
CA THR A 574 -9.83 -6.71 17.81
C THR A 574 -9.65 -6.40 16.33
N ILE A 575 -8.61 -6.95 15.68
CA ILE A 575 -8.36 -6.78 14.24
C ILE A 575 -9.39 -7.58 13.44
N ALA A 576 -9.69 -8.83 13.84
CA ALA A 576 -10.73 -9.64 13.21
C ALA A 576 -12.08 -8.92 13.25
N GLU A 577 -12.44 -8.31 14.40
CA GLU A 577 -13.64 -7.48 14.56
C GLU A 577 -13.64 -6.22 13.68
N GLY A 578 -12.48 -5.58 13.49
CA GLY A 578 -12.34 -4.41 12.61
C GLY A 578 -12.55 -4.74 11.14
N ILE A 579 -11.97 -5.85 10.66
CA ILE A 579 -12.17 -6.34 9.27
C ILE A 579 -13.65 -6.71 9.05
N VAL A 580 -14.24 -7.39 10.03
CA VAL A 580 -15.66 -7.72 10.14
C VAL A 580 -16.56 -6.49 10.04
N ALA A 581 -16.16 -5.39 10.67
CA ALA A 581 -16.89 -4.12 10.69
C ALA A 581 -16.69 -3.28 9.41
N GLY A 582 -15.73 -3.64 8.55
CA GLY A 582 -15.37 -2.87 7.36
C GLY A 582 -14.54 -1.63 7.67
N ASP A 583 -13.76 -1.66 8.76
CA ASP A 583 -12.98 -0.51 9.21
C ASP A 583 -11.88 -0.14 8.20
N GLY A 584 -11.71 1.16 7.97
CA GLY A 584 -10.63 1.71 7.16
C GLY A 584 -9.26 1.61 7.84
N ARG A 585 -8.19 1.83 7.08
CA ARG A 585 -6.78 1.72 7.55
C ARG A 585 -6.52 2.49 8.84
N GLN A 586 -6.99 3.72 8.95
CA GLN A 586 -6.77 4.55 10.14
C GLN A 586 -7.48 4.01 11.39
N GLN A 587 -8.71 3.50 11.22
CA GLN A 587 -9.51 2.92 12.30
C GLN A 587 -8.89 1.62 12.83
N LEU A 588 -8.31 0.80 11.95
CA LEU A 588 -7.56 -0.40 12.34
C LEU A 588 -6.28 -0.04 13.12
N ILE A 589 -5.58 1.02 12.73
CA ILE A 589 -4.40 1.52 13.48
C ILE A 589 -4.81 1.97 14.88
N ASP A 590 -5.90 2.71 15.00
CA ASP A 590 -6.40 3.21 16.29
C ASP A 590 -6.87 2.06 17.21
N ARG A 591 -7.46 1.01 16.63
CA ARG A 591 -7.76 -0.24 17.34
C ARG A 591 -6.52 -0.94 17.88
N VAL A 592 -5.47 -1.08 17.06
CA VAL A 592 -4.19 -1.66 17.50
C VAL A 592 -3.57 -0.85 18.62
N ARG A 593 -3.63 0.49 18.55
CA ARG A 593 -3.11 1.38 19.60
C ARG A 593 -3.93 1.34 20.89
N THR A 594 -5.20 0.97 20.82
CA THR A 594 -6.04 0.80 22.01
C THR A 594 -5.61 -0.45 22.79
N VAL A 595 -5.29 -1.54 22.08
CA VAL A 595 -4.76 -2.78 22.71
C VAL A 595 -3.29 -2.60 23.11
N MET A 596 -2.52 -1.79 22.39
CA MET A 596 -1.11 -1.50 22.65
C MET A 596 -0.85 0.00 22.86
N PRO A 597 -1.19 0.57 24.03
CA PRO A 597 -1.13 2.02 24.29
C PRO A 597 0.28 2.65 24.28
N GLY A 598 1.34 1.86 24.08
CA GLY A 598 2.73 2.32 23.86
C GLY A 598 3.27 2.10 22.45
N ALA A 599 2.49 1.57 21.52
CA ALA A 599 2.94 1.35 20.14
C ALA A 599 2.99 2.68 19.36
N SER A 600 4.10 2.93 18.66
CA SER A 600 4.20 4.08 17.76
C SER A 600 3.17 3.97 16.62
N PRO A 601 2.68 5.09 16.06
CA PRO A 601 1.73 5.06 14.95
C PRO A 601 2.23 4.24 13.75
N GLY A 602 3.53 4.31 13.45
CA GLY A 602 4.16 3.50 12.41
C GLY A 602 4.14 1.99 12.72
N ARG A 603 4.46 1.60 13.98
CA ARG A 603 4.44 0.19 14.40
C ARG A 603 3.02 -0.39 14.39
N ALA A 604 2.04 0.38 14.86
CA ALA A 604 0.63 -0.03 14.80
C ALA A 604 0.12 -0.15 13.36
N GLY A 605 0.57 0.75 12.47
CA GLY A 605 0.35 0.68 11.01
C GLY A 605 0.85 -0.60 10.37
N VAL A 606 2.08 -1.00 10.68
CA VAL A 606 2.67 -2.24 10.15
C VAL A 606 1.93 -3.47 10.66
N ILE A 607 1.57 -3.51 11.95
CA ILE A 607 0.80 -4.60 12.53
C ILE A 607 -0.57 -4.73 11.84
N ALA A 608 -1.33 -3.64 11.76
CA ALA A 608 -2.66 -3.66 11.14
C ALA A 608 -2.60 -4.10 9.67
N ALA A 609 -1.67 -3.54 8.88
CA ALA A 609 -1.54 -3.87 7.47
C ALA A 609 -1.12 -5.34 7.24
N ASN A 610 -0.21 -5.86 8.06
CA ASN A 610 0.27 -7.24 7.93
C ASN A 610 -0.79 -8.28 8.28
N GLU A 611 -1.56 -8.03 9.34
CA GLU A 611 -2.64 -8.93 9.78
C GLU A 611 -3.79 -8.96 8.74
N VAL A 612 -4.15 -7.81 8.16
CA VAL A 612 -5.13 -7.73 7.06
C VAL A 612 -4.64 -8.47 5.82
N HIS A 613 -3.39 -8.26 5.41
CA HIS A 613 -2.83 -8.90 4.22
C HIS A 613 -2.79 -10.43 4.36
N THR A 614 -2.33 -10.94 5.51
CA THR A 614 -2.28 -12.38 5.81
C THR A 614 -3.67 -13.02 5.74
N SER A 615 -4.67 -12.34 6.31
CA SER A 615 -6.08 -12.77 6.29
C SER A 615 -6.63 -12.88 4.87
N LEU A 616 -6.41 -11.84 4.05
CA LEU A 616 -6.86 -11.80 2.66
C LEU A 616 -6.21 -12.90 1.82
N MET A 617 -4.89 -13.06 1.91
CA MET A 617 -4.16 -14.06 1.12
C MET A 617 -4.51 -15.49 1.52
N SER A 618 -4.73 -15.75 2.80
CA SER A 618 -5.20 -17.06 3.23
C SER A 618 -6.62 -17.35 2.75
N GLY A 619 -7.51 -16.35 2.76
CA GLY A 619 -8.84 -16.47 2.16
C GLY A 619 -8.79 -16.76 0.66
N ASN A 620 -7.92 -16.05 -0.06
CA ASN A 620 -7.71 -16.24 -1.49
C ASN A 620 -7.17 -17.65 -1.81
N PHE A 621 -6.13 -18.09 -1.12
CA PHE A 621 -5.57 -19.44 -1.27
C PHE A 621 -6.61 -20.55 -0.99
N ASN A 622 -7.35 -20.44 0.12
CA ASN A 622 -8.41 -21.40 0.43
C ASN A 622 -9.50 -21.39 -0.65
N THR A 623 -9.85 -20.22 -1.19
CA THR A 623 -10.85 -20.11 -2.27
C THR A 623 -10.37 -20.80 -3.55
N ILE A 624 -9.11 -20.59 -3.95
CA ILE A 624 -8.51 -21.24 -5.12
C ILE A 624 -8.48 -22.77 -4.92
N ARG A 625 -8.07 -23.24 -3.74
CA ARG A 625 -8.03 -24.67 -3.42
C ARG A 625 -9.43 -25.30 -3.40
N ASP A 626 -10.38 -24.67 -2.70
CA ASP A 626 -11.74 -25.19 -2.51
C ASP A 626 -12.57 -25.10 -3.81
N ALA A 627 -12.19 -24.22 -4.75
CA ALA A 627 -12.74 -24.18 -6.10
C ALA A 627 -12.23 -25.30 -7.02
N GLY A 628 -11.24 -26.10 -6.58
CA GLY A 628 -10.73 -27.26 -7.31
C GLY A 628 -9.60 -26.96 -8.29
N PHE A 629 -8.96 -25.79 -8.21
CA PHE A 629 -7.78 -25.50 -9.02
C PHE A 629 -6.59 -26.34 -8.58
N THR A 630 -5.85 -26.88 -9.57
CA THR A 630 -4.70 -27.76 -9.34
C THR A 630 -3.37 -27.02 -9.26
N THR A 631 -3.32 -25.77 -9.70
CA THR A 631 -2.10 -24.93 -9.69
C THR A 631 -2.38 -23.51 -9.19
N LYS A 632 -1.31 -22.82 -8.78
CA LYS A 632 -1.34 -21.45 -8.28
C LYS A 632 -0.13 -20.66 -8.78
N THR A 633 -0.32 -19.37 -9.05
CA THR A 633 0.73 -18.48 -9.56
C THR A 633 0.98 -17.32 -8.60
N TRP A 634 2.25 -17.05 -8.31
CA TRP A 634 2.67 -15.95 -7.45
C TRP A 634 2.84 -14.65 -8.25
N LEU A 635 2.22 -13.56 -7.79
CA LEU A 635 2.37 -12.23 -8.39
C LEU A 635 2.98 -11.27 -7.38
N THR A 636 3.85 -10.38 -7.83
CA THR A 636 4.43 -9.32 -7.01
C THR A 636 3.87 -7.96 -7.40
N ALA A 637 3.92 -6.98 -6.50
CA ALA A 637 3.56 -5.59 -6.82
C ALA A 637 4.46 -4.94 -7.89
N GLY A 638 5.59 -5.56 -8.27
CA GLY A 638 6.50 -5.05 -9.30
C GLY A 638 7.35 -3.84 -8.89
N ASP A 639 7.23 -3.36 -7.66
CA ASP A 639 7.99 -2.22 -7.14
C ASP A 639 9.31 -2.62 -6.45
N SER A 640 10.17 -1.62 -6.18
CA SER A 640 11.47 -1.81 -5.53
C SER A 640 11.37 -2.28 -4.08
N ASP A 641 10.21 -2.11 -3.44
CA ASP A 641 9.99 -2.50 -2.04
C ASP A 641 9.69 -4.00 -1.91
N VAL A 642 9.40 -4.69 -3.03
CA VAL A 642 9.30 -6.16 -3.06
C VAL A 642 10.68 -6.76 -2.81
N ARG A 643 10.82 -7.56 -1.75
CA ARG A 643 12.07 -8.25 -1.40
C ARG A 643 12.56 -9.18 -2.51
N GLU A 644 13.88 -9.36 -2.59
CA GLU A 644 14.54 -10.16 -3.64
C GLU A 644 14.02 -11.60 -3.72
N SER A 645 13.80 -12.25 -2.57
CA SER A 645 13.24 -13.61 -2.49
C SER A 645 11.83 -13.72 -3.10
N HIS A 646 11.12 -12.61 -3.29
CA HIS A 646 9.76 -12.59 -3.85
C HIS A 646 9.76 -12.14 -5.30
N ARG A 647 10.68 -11.24 -5.72
CA ARG A 647 10.79 -10.78 -7.11
C ARG A 647 11.00 -11.95 -8.09
N GLN A 648 11.81 -12.92 -7.68
CA GLN A 648 12.10 -14.12 -8.47
C GLN A 648 10.92 -15.08 -8.61
N LEU A 649 9.87 -14.90 -7.80
CA LEU A 649 8.64 -15.70 -7.85
C LEU A 649 7.56 -15.07 -8.72
N ASN A 650 7.77 -13.87 -9.24
CA ASN A 650 6.77 -13.18 -10.05
C ASN A 650 6.46 -13.98 -11.34
N GLY A 651 5.21 -14.41 -11.47
CA GLY A 651 4.74 -15.23 -12.59
C GLY A 651 5.05 -16.73 -12.48
N VAL A 652 5.64 -17.19 -11.37
CA VAL A 652 5.94 -18.62 -11.17
C VAL A 652 4.67 -19.38 -10.81
N THR A 653 4.38 -20.45 -11.55
CA THR A 653 3.23 -21.35 -11.33
C THR A 653 3.70 -22.68 -10.78
N ILE A 654 3.12 -23.11 -9.66
CA ILE A 654 3.39 -24.41 -9.01
C ILE A 654 2.09 -25.14 -8.67
N GLY A 655 2.18 -26.43 -8.33
CA GLY A 655 1.02 -27.21 -7.89
C GLY A 655 0.34 -26.60 -6.65
N ILE A 656 -0.97 -26.78 -6.49
CA ILE A 656 -1.77 -26.11 -5.43
C ILE A 656 -1.27 -26.40 -4.01
N ASN A 657 -0.64 -27.56 -3.77
CA ASN A 657 -0.07 -27.96 -2.47
C ASN A 657 1.45 -27.78 -2.37
N GLU A 658 2.14 -27.41 -3.45
CA GLU A 658 3.60 -27.23 -3.47
C GLU A 658 4.03 -25.91 -2.82
N ARG A 659 5.24 -25.83 -2.30
CA ARG A 659 5.80 -24.58 -1.76
C ARG A 659 6.65 -23.88 -2.81
N PHE A 660 6.63 -22.55 -2.82
CA PHE A 660 7.51 -21.75 -3.67
C PHE A 660 8.97 -21.85 -3.20
N ALA A 661 9.93 -21.45 -4.04
CA ALA A 661 11.36 -21.54 -3.74
C ALA A 661 11.79 -20.79 -2.46
N ASN A 662 11.00 -19.82 -2.00
CA ASN A 662 11.20 -19.12 -0.72
C ASN A 662 10.62 -19.87 0.50
N GLY A 663 10.04 -21.05 0.31
CA GLY A 663 9.44 -21.90 1.34
C GLY A 663 7.99 -21.54 1.71
N LEU A 664 7.39 -20.50 1.13
CA LEU A 664 6.01 -20.10 1.42
C LEU A 664 5.01 -20.90 0.59
N LEU A 665 3.85 -21.22 1.19
CA LEU A 665 2.74 -21.83 0.44
C LEU A 665 1.98 -20.78 -0.39
N TYR A 666 1.84 -19.55 0.13
CA TYR A 666 1.22 -18.42 -0.56
C TYR A 666 1.78 -17.10 0.00
N PRO A 667 1.56 -15.96 -0.68
CA PRO A 667 1.93 -14.64 -0.17
C PRO A 667 1.41 -14.40 1.24
N GLY A 668 2.31 -14.12 2.17
CA GLY A 668 1.93 -13.93 3.57
C GLY A 668 1.54 -15.21 4.31
N ASP A 669 1.96 -16.40 3.86
CA ASP A 669 1.78 -17.68 4.57
C ASP A 669 2.21 -17.52 6.04
N PRO A 670 1.30 -17.71 7.03
CA PRO A 670 1.58 -17.46 8.43
C PRO A 670 2.73 -18.31 9.01
N ASN A 671 3.07 -19.43 8.37
CA ASN A 671 4.13 -20.34 8.83
C ASN A 671 5.53 -19.96 8.34
N GLY A 672 5.65 -18.95 7.47
CA GLY A 672 6.93 -18.47 6.97
C GLY A 672 7.71 -17.58 7.93
N ARG A 673 8.92 -17.21 7.52
CA ARG A 673 9.78 -16.32 8.32
C ARG A 673 9.21 -14.90 8.37
N PRO A 674 9.31 -14.18 9.51
CA PRO A 674 8.88 -12.79 9.60
C PRO A 674 9.47 -11.87 8.53
N SER A 675 10.70 -12.10 8.10
CA SER A 675 11.37 -11.34 7.02
C SER A 675 10.73 -11.50 5.65
N ASP A 676 10.09 -12.64 5.39
CA ASP A 676 9.43 -12.94 4.11
C ASP A 676 7.95 -12.55 4.11
N ILE A 677 7.35 -12.32 5.28
CA ILE A 677 5.91 -12.04 5.42
C ILE A 677 5.63 -10.57 5.76
N ILE A 678 6.39 -9.97 6.70
CA ILE A 678 6.09 -8.64 7.21
C ILE A 678 6.28 -7.60 6.10
N GLY A 679 5.21 -6.87 5.79
CA GLY A 679 5.19 -5.91 4.69
C GLY A 679 5.15 -6.58 3.30
N CYS A 680 4.68 -7.83 3.21
CA CYS A 680 4.43 -8.48 1.92
C CYS A 680 3.39 -7.69 1.11
N ARG A 681 3.66 -7.56 -0.20
CA ARG A 681 2.87 -6.82 -1.20
C ARG A 681 2.59 -7.70 -2.42
N CYS A 682 2.62 -9.02 -2.24
CA CYS A 682 2.46 -10.01 -3.29
C CYS A 682 1.03 -10.57 -3.27
N ASP A 683 0.55 -11.07 -4.40
CA ASP A 683 -0.79 -11.62 -4.58
C ASP A 683 -0.72 -13.03 -5.18
N LEU A 684 -1.83 -13.76 -5.13
CA LEU A 684 -1.96 -15.13 -5.60
C LEU A 684 -3.14 -15.24 -6.57
N ILE A 685 -2.92 -15.87 -7.72
CA ILE A 685 -3.98 -16.20 -8.67
C ILE A 685 -4.02 -17.70 -8.95
N ALA A 686 -5.16 -18.20 -9.41
CA ALA A 686 -5.28 -19.55 -9.93
C ALA A 686 -4.48 -19.68 -11.25
N GLY A 687 -3.74 -20.77 -11.42
CA GLY A 687 -2.99 -21.07 -12.64
C GLY A 687 -3.74 -22.04 -13.56
N GLU A 688 -3.47 -21.99 -14.87
CA GLU A 688 -4.08 -22.88 -15.86
C GLU A 688 -3.13 -24.02 -16.34
N GLU A 689 -1.79 -23.84 -16.32
CA GLU A 689 -0.80 -24.88 -16.65
C GLU A 689 0.53 -24.71 -15.86
N ILE A 690 1.21 -25.81 -15.52
CA ILE A 690 2.54 -25.79 -14.88
C ILE A 690 3.59 -25.37 -15.93
N GLN A 691 4.21 -24.20 -15.77
CA GLN A 691 5.31 -23.80 -16.64
C GLN A 691 6.61 -24.52 -16.24
N ALA A 692 7.12 -25.38 -17.10
CA ALA A 692 8.45 -25.95 -16.98
C ALA A 692 9.51 -24.88 -17.34
N ILE A 693 10.11 -24.23 -16.34
CA ILE A 693 11.29 -23.39 -16.54
C ILE A 693 12.55 -24.23 -16.24
N PRO A 694 13.56 -24.23 -17.13
CA PRO A 694 14.80 -24.97 -16.91
C PRO A 694 15.59 -24.38 -15.73
N ILE A 695 15.94 -25.23 -14.76
CA ILE A 695 16.86 -24.90 -13.68
C ILE A 695 18.23 -24.64 -14.32
N GLN A 696 18.64 -23.38 -14.45
CA GLN A 696 20.01 -23.05 -14.79
C GLN A 696 20.90 -23.38 -13.58
N GLU A 697 21.74 -24.40 -13.75
CA GLU A 697 22.91 -24.64 -12.91
C GLU A 697 23.76 -23.36 -12.83
N ARG A 698 23.71 -22.65 -11.69
CA ARG A 698 24.79 -21.77 -11.26
C ARG A 698 25.02 -21.91 -9.75
N SER A 699 26.15 -22.56 -9.47
CA SER A 699 27.03 -22.51 -8.29
C SER A 699 26.50 -21.90 -7.00
N GLU A 700 26.46 -22.72 -5.95
CA GLU A 700 26.08 -22.47 -4.55
C GLU A 700 26.98 -21.49 -3.76
N HIS A 701 27.64 -20.54 -4.43
CA HIS A 701 28.49 -19.53 -3.79
C HIS A 701 28.06 -18.13 -4.24
N ASP A 702 27.04 -17.53 -3.59
CA ASP A 702 27.07 -16.08 -3.25
C ASP A 702 25.88 -15.51 -2.43
N ILE A 703 25.18 -16.30 -1.62
CA ILE A 703 24.29 -15.70 -0.59
C ILE A 703 24.51 -16.43 0.73
N LEU A 704 24.83 -15.64 1.77
CA LEU A 704 25.02 -16.00 3.19
C LEU A 704 26.47 -16.10 3.69
N ARG A 705 27.23 -15.00 3.60
CA ARG A 705 28.16 -14.58 4.66
C ARG A 705 28.05 -13.08 4.95
N SER A 706 27.26 -12.74 5.97
CA SER A 706 27.61 -11.78 7.04
C SER A 706 26.45 -11.76 8.08
N GLY A 707 26.54 -12.42 9.23
CA GLY A 707 27.68 -13.10 9.82
C GLY A 707 27.35 -14.06 10.98
N GLY A 708 28.39 -14.84 11.36
CA GLY A 708 28.54 -15.71 12.55
C GLY A 708 27.64 -16.95 12.60
N GLU A 709 27.93 -18.03 11.86
CA GLU A 709 28.61 -19.28 12.34
C GLU A 709 27.85 -19.93 13.51
N ASP A 710 27.11 -21.02 13.30
CA ASP A 710 27.63 -22.40 13.18
C ASP A 710 27.42 -23.08 11.80
N HIS A 711 28.46 -23.73 11.29
CA HIS A 711 28.53 -24.38 9.96
C HIS A 711 27.86 -25.77 9.86
N ILE A 712 27.35 -26.34 10.95
CA ILE A 712 26.97 -27.76 11.00
C ILE A 712 25.60 -28.02 10.33
N ASP A 713 24.64 -27.09 10.42
CA ASP A 713 23.27 -27.28 9.91
C ASP A 713 23.12 -27.06 8.39
N LYS A 714 24.22 -26.76 7.69
CA LYS A 714 24.25 -26.47 6.24
C LYS A 714 24.92 -27.56 5.40
N LEU A 715 25.42 -28.63 6.01
CA LEU A 715 26.01 -29.75 5.29
C LEU A 715 24.91 -30.70 4.80
N PRO A 716 24.98 -31.20 3.55
CA PRO A 716 24.09 -32.27 3.10
C PRO A 716 24.32 -33.54 3.93
N PRO A 717 23.29 -34.38 4.14
CA PRO A 717 23.44 -35.62 4.88
C PRO A 717 24.47 -36.53 4.19
N GLU A 718 25.51 -36.89 4.91
CA GLU A 718 26.59 -37.75 4.39
C GLU A 718 26.30 -39.19 4.77
N VAL A 719 26.14 -40.06 3.77
CA VAL A 719 25.91 -41.50 3.96
C VAL A 719 27.22 -42.24 3.72
N GLU A 720 27.77 -42.82 4.77
CA GLU A 720 28.95 -43.67 4.72
C GLU A 720 28.53 -45.14 4.83
N ARG A 721 29.07 -45.99 3.95
CA ARG A 721 28.83 -47.43 4.01
C ARG A 721 29.81 -48.08 4.99
N LEU A 722 29.28 -48.73 6.02
CA LEU A 722 30.05 -49.51 6.98
C LEU A 722 30.23 -50.96 6.50
N PRO A 723 31.17 -51.73 7.07
CA PRO A 723 31.29 -53.16 6.78
C PRO A 723 29.96 -53.90 6.95
N ASP A 724 29.67 -54.82 6.04
CA ASP A 724 28.43 -55.60 6.06
C ASP A 724 28.40 -56.46 7.34
N ILE A 725 27.47 -56.12 8.23
CA ILE A 725 27.25 -56.80 9.51
C ILE A 725 25.88 -57.44 9.45
N LYS A 726 25.80 -58.72 9.82
CA LYS A 726 24.51 -59.41 9.88
C LYS A 726 23.63 -58.69 10.90
N GLN A 727 22.42 -58.33 10.48
CA GLN A 727 21.44 -57.71 11.36
C GLN A 727 21.27 -58.53 12.65
N PRO A 728 21.46 -57.93 13.83
CA PRO A 728 21.31 -58.64 15.09
C PRO A 728 19.85 -59.00 15.36
N LEU A 729 19.62 -60.04 16.16
CA LEU A 729 18.30 -60.29 16.72
C LEU A 729 17.89 -59.10 17.61
N PRO A 730 16.60 -58.77 17.75
CA PRO A 730 16.15 -57.63 18.56
C PRO A 730 16.67 -57.63 20.00
N ASP A 731 16.91 -58.80 20.58
CA ASP A 731 17.45 -58.95 21.94
C ASP A 731 18.98 -58.79 22.03
N GLU A 732 19.70 -58.94 20.91
CA GLU A 732 21.16 -58.81 20.80
C GLU A 732 21.58 -57.45 20.19
N ALA A 733 20.61 -56.61 19.81
CA ALA A 733 20.84 -55.33 19.15
C ALA A 733 21.64 -54.35 20.02
N ALA A 734 21.38 -54.33 21.33
CA ALA A 734 22.10 -53.47 22.27
C ALA A 734 23.60 -53.80 22.34
N GLU A 735 23.97 -55.08 22.40
CA GLU A 735 25.37 -55.50 22.44
C GLU A 735 26.08 -55.22 21.11
N SER A 736 25.39 -55.43 19.99
CA SER A 736 25.92 -55.23 18.64
C SER A 736 26.12 -53.75 18.29
N LEU A 737 25.28 -52.87 18.84
CA LEU A 737 25.35 -51.41 18.62
C LEU A 737 26.20 -50.68 19.65
N ALA A 738 26.55 -51.29 20.79
CA ALA A 738 27.24 -50.64 21.90
C ALA A 738 28.60 -50.01 21.55
N MET A 739 29.30 -50.53 20.54
CA MET A 739 30.54 -49.91 20.03
C MET A 739 30.23 -48.61 19.28
N TYR A 740 29.25 -48.65 18.38
CA TYR A 740 28.85 -47.49 17.59
C TYR A 740 28.15 -46.44 18.44
N GLU A 741 27.33 -46.83 19.41
CA GLU A 741 26.69 -45.92 20.37
C GLU A 741 27.71 -45.12 21.20
N ARG A 742 28.87 -45.72 21.50
CA ARG A 742 29.99 -44.99 22.13
C ARG A 742 30.66 -44.00 21.19
N GLU A 743 30.81 -44.37 19.92
CA GLU A 743 31.40 -43.50 18.90
C GLU A 743 30.51 -42.28 18.62
N ILE A 744 29.21 -42.49 18.40
CA ILE A 744 28.30 -41.39 18.04
C ILE A 744 27.88 -40.52 19.22
N ALA A 745 27.94 -41.03 20.46
CA ALA A 745 27.54 -40.25 21.64
C ALA A 745 28.41 -39.00 21.89
N GLU A 746 29.65 -38.97 21.36
CA GLU A 746 30.56 -37.83 21.48
C GLU A 746 30.34 -36.76 20.39
N ASN A 747 29.44 -37.01 19.43
CA ASN A 747 29.21 -36.08 18.32
C ASN A 747 28.32 -34.90 18.73
N ASP A 748 28.72 -33.69 18.31
CA ASP A 748 27.94 -32.44 18.47
C ASP A 748 26.73 -32.34 17.50
N PHE A 749 26.48 -33.37 16.70
CA PHE A 749 25.40 -33.50 15.72
C PHE A 749 24.81 -34.90 15.75
N GLU A 750 23.55 -35.04 15.34
CA GLU A 750 22.90 -36.35 15.28
C GLU A 750 23.54 -37.21 14.19
N THR A 751 23.84 -38.45 14.55
CA THR A 751 24.41 -39.45 13.65
C THR A 751 23.62 -40.74 13.84
N ALA A 752 23.07 -41.28 12.75
CA ALA A 752 22.40 -42.57 12.78
C ALA A 752 23.30 -43.69 12.26
N ILE A 753 23.14 -44.86 12.85
CA ILE A 753 23.71 -46.12 12.37
C ILE A 753 22.55 -47.03 12.04
N VAL A 754 22.47 -47.47 10.78
CA VAL A 754 21.37 -48.28 10.25
C VAL A 754 21.91 -49.61 9.76
N MET A 755 21.44 -50.71 10.34
CA MET A 755 21.71 -52.09 9.94
C MET A 755 20.48 -52.67 9.26
N THR A 756 20.56 -52.83 7.94
CA THR A 756 19.44 -53.28 7.11
C THR A 756 19.24 -54.80 7.20
N ARG A 757 18.04 -55.29 6.86
CA ARG A 757 17.76 -56.74 6.77
C ARG A 757 18.64 -57.45 5.73
N SER A 758 19.10 -56.73 4.71
CA SER A 758 19.98 -57.26 3.66
C SER A 758 21.42 -57.53 4.12
N GLY A 759 21.77 -57.14 5.36
CA GLY A 759 23.12 -57.28 5.91
C GLY A 759 24.05 -56.11 5.61
N LYS A 760 23.55 -55.05 4.97
CA LYS A 760 24.30 -53.80 4.78
C LYS A 760 24.16 -52.88 5.98
N SER A 761 25.24 -52.17 6.29
CA SER A 761 25.33 -51.22 7.40
C SER A 761 25.67 -49.83 6.87
N TYR A 762 25.01 -48.79 7.39
CA TYR A 762 25.21 -47.41 6.98
C TYR A 762 25.39 -46.51 8.20
N ARG A 763 26.24 -45.49 8.07
CA ARG A 763 26.35 -44.35 8.96
C ARG A 763 25.79 -43.14 8.23
N ILE A 764 24.83 -42.47 8.84
CA ILE A 764 24.16 -41.30 8.27
C ILE A 764 24.45 -40.13 9.19
N ARG A 765 25.19 -39.16 8.67
CA ARG A 765 25.42 -37.90 9.36
C ARG A 765 24.20 -37.01 9.20
N GLY A 766 23.57 -36.66 10.33
CA GLY A 766 22.48 -35.71 10.42
C GLY A 766 22.95 -34.29 10.71
N ARG A 767 21.97 -33.45 11.05
CA ARG A 767 22.14 -32.05 11.49
C ARG A 767 22.28 -32.00 13.01
N ARG A 768 22.30 -30.80 13.58
CA ARG A 768 22.40 -30.61 15.04
C ARG A 768 21.29 -31.29 15.84
N SER A 769 20.08 -31.42 15.28
CA SER A 769 18.87 -31.86 16.00
C SER A 769 17.96 -32.81 15.21
N SER A 770 18.48 -33.42 14.15
CA SER A 770 17.70 -34.32 13.30
C SER A 770 18.62 -35.14 12.40
N VAL A 771 18.32 -36.42 12.24
CA VAL A 771 18.93 -37.26 11.20
C VAL A 771 17.94 -37.56 10.07
N ASP A 772 18.36 -37.29 8.83
CA ASP A 772 17.54 -37.55 7.65
C ASP A 772 17.89 -38.93 7.07
N ILE A 773 17.00 -39.90 7.31
CA ILE A 773 17.16 -41.28 6.85
C ILE A 773 16.63 -41.51 5.43
N SER A 774 16.05 -40.49 4.78
CA SER A 774 15.49 -40.59 3.41
C SER A 774 16.54 -40.91 2.34
N ALA A 775 17.83 -40.79 2.67
CA ALA A 775 18.92 -41.20 1.82
C ALA A 775 19.01 -42.73 1.61
N LEU A 776 18.32 -43.53 2.43
CA LEU A 776 18.16 -44.98 2.23
C LEU A 776 16.78 -45.28 1.66
N SER A 777 16.69 -46.31 0.81
CA SER A 777 15.42 -46.73 0.23
C SER A 777 14.47 -47.33 1.28
N GLU A 778 13.15 -47.25 1.05
CA GLU A 778 12.15 -47.86 1.94
C GLU A 778 12.38 -49.36 2.15
N GLU A 779 12.88 -50.08 1.12
CA GLU A 779 13.24 -51.50 1.22
C GLU A 779 14.42 -51.76 2.16
N GLU A 780 15.39 -50.84 2.20
CA GLU A 780 16.55 -50.92 3.09
C GLU A 780 16.19 -50.58 4.54
N LEU A 781 15.27 -49.64 4.73
CA LEU A 781 14.75 -49.24 6.04
C LEU A 781 13.75 -50.25 6.61
N TYR A 782 13.06 -51.02 5.76
CA TYR A 782 12.05 -51.97 6.21
C TYR A 782 12.63 -53.02 7.19
N LYS A 783 12.11 -53.01 8.42
CA LYS A 783 12.60 -53.85 9.53
C LYS A 783 14.08 -53.69 9.85
N ALA A 784 14.71 -52.56 9.54
CA ALA A 784 16.08 -52.29 9.92
C ALA A 784 16.24 -52.19 11.46
N VAL A 785 17.48 -52.34 11.92
CA VAL A 785 17.91 -52.01 13.29
C VAL A 785 18.66 -50.70 13.21
N MET A 786 18.23 -49.68 13.96
CA MET A 786 18.81 -48.33 13.91
C MET A 786 19.15 -47.82 15.30
N THR A 787 20.23 -47.06 15.45
CA THR A 787 20.54 -46.25 16.64
C THR A 787 20.98 -44.85 16.24
N HIS A 788 20.71 -43.84 17.07
CA HIS A 788 21.22 -42.48 16.88
C HIS A 788 21.53 -41.78 18.20
N ASN A 789 22.43 -40.80 18.18
CA ASN A 789 22.71 -39.95 19.35
C ASN A 789 21.84 -38.68 19.34
N HIS A 790 21.53 -38.17 20.53
CA HIS A 790 21.03 -36.80 20.73
C HIS A 790 22.16 -35.96 21.35
N PRO A 791 22.68 -34.95 20.62
CA PRO A 791 23.73 -34.07 21.13
C PRO A 791 23.29 -33.31 22.39
N ALA A 792 24.25 -33.06 23.28
CA ALA A 792 24.00 -32.35 24.53
C ALA A 792 23.36 -30.97 24.29
N GLY A 793 22.20 -30.74 24.93
CA GLY A 793 21.51 -29.45 24.90
C GLY A 793 20.54 -29.21 23.73
N VAL A 794 20.28 -30.23 22.90
CA VAL A 794 19.38 -30.11 21.73
C VAL A 794 18.00 -30.71 22.00
N THR A 795 17.89 -32.03 22.02
CA THR A 795 16.70 -32.80 22.40
C THR A 795 16.96 -33.44 23.75
N LYS A 796 16.03 -33.24 24.69
CA LYS A 796 16.25 -33.61 26.09
C LYS A 796 15.55 -34.93 26.43
N TYR A 797 16.36 -35.97 26.59
CA TYR A 797 16.06 -37.19 27.36
C TYR A 797 15.03 -38.20 26.79
N SER A 798 14.59 -38.08 25.51
CA SER A 798 13.89 -39.14 24.76
C SER A 798 13.62 -38.86 23.26
N PHE A 799 13.01 -39.83 22.54
CA PHE A 799 12.62 -39.75 21.11
C PHE A 799 11.63 -38.62 20.81
N SER A 800 11.77 -38.03 19.61
CA SER A 800 10.86 -37.05 19.03
C SER A 800 9.67 -37.69 18.33
N ALA A 801 8.70 -36.87 17.91
CA ALA A 801 7.57 -37.34 17.11
C ALA A 801 8.00 -37.91 15.74
N GLU A 802 9.10 -37.38 15.18
CA GLU A 802 9.66 -37.82 13.90
C GLU A 802 10.31 -39.19 14.03
N ASP A 803 11.04 -39.44 15.12
CA ASP A 803 11.65 -40.74 15.42
C ASP A 803 10.59 -41.84 15.54
N ILE A 804 9.48 -41.55 16.23
CA ILE A 804 8.38 -42.50 16.36
C ILE A 804 7.72 -42.72 14.99
N SER A 805 7.46 -41.66 14.22
CA SER A 805 6.88 -41.78 12.88
C SER A 805 7.72 -42.69 12.00
N ASN A 806 9.03 -42.44 11.93
CA ASN A 806 9.98 -43.23 11.14
C ASN A 806 10.04 -44.69 11.61
N ALA A 807 10.02 -44.93 12.92
CA ALA A 807 10.02 -46.28 13.49
C ALA A 807 8.79 -47.08 13.07
N LEU A 808 7.61 -46.45 13.07
CA LEU A 808 6.34 -47.11 12.76
C LEU A 808 6.12 -47.28 11.26
N GLU A 809 6.43 -46.26 10.48
CA GLU A 809 6.29 -46.23 9.02
C GLU A 809 7.18 -47.30 8.36
N HIS A 810 8.47 -47.32 8.70
CA HIS A 810 9.42 -48.31 8.17
C HIS A 810 9.43 -49.63 8.95
N ARG A 811 8.60 -49.75 10.00
CA ARG A 811 8.50 -50.93 10.86
C ARG A 811 9.85 -51.42 11.38
N PHE A 812 10.66 -50.52 11.94
CA PHE A 812 11.98 -50.88 12.45
C PHE A 812 11.89 -52.03 13.46
N ALA A 813 12.79 -53.00 13.32
CA ALA A 813 12.88 -54.11 14.25
C ALA A 813 13.28 -53.60 15.64
N VAL A 814 14.23 -52.66 15.68
CA VAL A 814 14.65 -51.92 16.87
C VAL A 814 15.10 -50.52 16.44
N LEU A 815 14.59 -49.48 17.09
CA LEU A 815 15.14 -48.12 17.04
C LEU A 815 15.67 -47.77 18.43
N ARG A 816 16.95 -47.43 18.53
CA ARG A 816 17.61 -46.97 19.76
C ARG A 816 17.98 -45.50 19.66
N GLY A 817 18.01 -44.84 20.81
CA GLY A 817 18.46 -43.47 20.97
C GLY A 817 19.32 -43.37 22.23
N VAL A 818 20.43 -42.64 22.13
CA VAL A 818 21.40 -42.48 23.22
C VAL A 818 21.68 -41.00 23.43
N ASP A 819 21.57 -40.56 24.67
CA ASP A 819 22.00 -39.22 25.09
C ASP A 819 23.04 -39.29 26.23
N ASP A 820 23.28 -38.16 26.90
CA ASP A 820 24.24 -38.00 27.99
C ASP A 820 23.80 -38.71 29.29
N GLU A 821 22.50 -38.93 29.51
CA GLU A 821 21.95 -39.46 30.75
C GLU A 821 21.14 -40.77 30.59
N TYR A 822 20.54 -41.01 29.43
CA TYR A 822 19.57 -42.07 29.16
C TYR A 822 19.85 -42.80 27.83
N GLU A 823 19.49 -44.08 27.82
CA GLU A 823 19.29 -44.86 26.60
C GLU A 823 17.80 -45.20 26.47
N TYR A 824 17.25 -45.15 25.27
CA TYR A 824 15.85 -45.44 25.02
C TYR A 824 15.68 -46.25 23.74
N GLU A 825 14.65 -47.09 23.72
CA GLU A 825 14.46 -48.09 22.67
C GLU A 825 12.97 -48.22 22.31
N ILE A 826 12.69 -48.28 21.01
CA ILE A 826 11.40 -48.64 20.41
C ILE A 826 11.54 -49.98 19.67
N ARG A 827 10.57 -50.87 19.84
CA ARG A 827 10.40 -52.07 18.98
C ARG A 827 9.00 -52.12 18.40
N THR A 828 8.89 -52.34 17.10
CA THR A 828 7.58 -52.53 16.45
C THR A 828 7.09 -53.97 16.61
N LEU A 829 5.83 -54.14 17.00
CA LEU A 829 5.20 -55.43 17.28
C LEU A 829 4.20 -55.80 16.16
N PRO A 830 3.82 -57.09 15.99
CA PRO A 830 2.90 -57.53 14.94
C PRO A 830 1.49 -56.90 14.96
N GLY A 831 1.12 -56.15 16.01
CA GLY A 831 -0.15 -55.44 16.15
C GLY A 831 -0.01 -53.91 16.22
N THR A 832 1.15 -53.35 15.91
CA THR A 832 1.39 -51.90 15.98
C THR A 832 0.59 -51.15 14.91
N VAL A 833 -0.14 -50.12 15.34
CA VAL A 833 -0.98 -49.28 14.49
C VAL A 833 -0.11 -48.21 13.83
N VAL A 834 -0.10 -48.17 12.49
CA VAL A 834 0.60 -47.14 11.71
C VAL A 834 -0.40 -46.04 11.35
N LYS A 835 -0.01 -44.79 11.58
CA LYS A 835 -0.76 -43.59 11.20
C LYS A 835 0.11 -42.69 10.33
N ASP A 836 -0.56 -41.79 9.62
CA ASP A 836 0.08 -40.71 8.88
C ASP A 836 0.98 -39.86 9.80
N ALA A 837 2.12 -39.40 9.28
CA ALA A 837 3.14 -38.66 10.02
C ALA A 837 2.60 -37.36 10.65
N ASP A 838 1.66 -36.67 10.00
CA ASP A 838 1.08 -35.44 10.53
C ASP A 838 0.12 -35.72 11.69
N ILE A 839 -0.60 -36.84 11.64
CA ILE A 839 -1.44 -37.31 12.74
C ILE A 839 -0.56 -37.68 13.94
N MET A 840 0.54 -38.41 13.71
CA MET A 840 1.50 -38.79 14.75
C MET A 840 2.13 -37.57 15.42
N ARG A 841 2.56 -36.57 14.63
CA ARG A 841 3.11 -35.31 15.15
C ARG A 841 2.07 -34.53 15.95
N TYR A 842 0.83 -34.47 15.49
CA TYR A 842 -0.26 -33.81 16.20
C TYR A 842 -0.59 -34.47 17.54
N GLU A 843 -0.72 -35.80 17.56
CA GLU A 843 -1.04 -36.55 18.77
C GLU A 843 0.10 -36.54 19.79
N PHE A 844 1.34 -36.70 19.34
CA PHE A 844 2.52 -36.55 20.20
C PHE A 844 2.54 -35.17 20.86
N LYS A 845 2.33 -34.10 20.06
CA LYS A 845 2.30 -32.73 20.58
C LYS A 845 1.15 -32.52 21.57
N ASN A 846 -0.03 -33.12 21.34
CA ASN A 846 -1.14 -33.04 22.28
C ASN A 846 -0.85 -33.74 23.60
N LYS A 847 -0.30 -34.96 23.56
CA LYS A 847 0.09 -35.72 24.76
C LYS A 847 1.16 -34.98 25.55
N TYR A 848 2.15 -34.39 24.86
CA TYR A 848 3.17 -33.56 25.47
C TYR A 848 2.60 -32.26 26.08
N MET A 849 1.86 -31.47 25.30
CA MET A 849 1.44 -30.11 25.71
C MET A 849 0.21 -30.09 26.63
N ARG A 850 -0.67 -31.10 26.58
CA ARG A 850 -1.90 -31.13 27.37
C ARG A 850 -1.84 -32.15 28.49
N GLU A 851 -1.46 -33.40 28.21
CA GLU A 851 -1.49 -34.46 29.21
C GLU A 851 -0.28 -34.38 30.15
N ALA A 852 0.94 -34.31 29.61
CA ALA A 852 2.15 -34.21 30.43
C ALA A 852 2.23 -32.89 31.22
N LEU A 853 1.74 -31.78 30.63
CA LEU A 853 1.65 -30.48 31.31
C LEU A 853 0.69 -30.53 32.51
N ASN A 854 -0.45 -31.22 32.39
CA ASN A 854 -1.40 -31.39 33.49
C ASN A 854 -0.80 -32.24 34.63
N GLU A 855 -0.07 -33.31 34.29
CA GLU A 855 0.66 -34.12 35.29
C GLU A 855 1.80 -33.33 35.94
N ALA A 856 2.50 -32.46 35.20
CA ALA A 856 3.53 -31.57 35.72
C ALA A 856 2.97 -30.52 36.69
N TRP A 857 1.78 -29.96 36.41
CA TRP A 857 1.06 -29.08 37.35
C TRP A 857 0.69 -29.79 38.65
N SER A 858 0.48 -31.10 38.62
CA SER A 858 0.26 -31.92 39.81
C SER A 858 1.55 -32.27 40.58
N ARG A 859 2.71 -31.76 40.15
CA ARG A 859 4.07 -32.02 40.67
C ARG A 859 4.50 -33.50 40.63
N ARG A 860 3.87 -34.32 39.79
CA ARG A 860 4.20 -35.74 39.63
C ARG A 860 5.20 -36.01 38.51
N LEU A 861 5.49 -34.99 37.70
CA LEU A 861 6.33 -35.11 36.52
C LEU A 861 7.15 -33.83 36.32
N ASN A 862 8.45 -33.96 36.02
CA ASN A 862 9.27 -32.82 35.64
C ASN A 862 9.22 -32.66 34.12
N MET A 863 8.64 -31.56 33.64
CA MET A 863 8.39 -31.37 32.21
C MET A 863 9.68 -31.22 31.39
N ASP A 864 10.76 -30.74 32.01
CA ASP A 864 12.04 -30.54 31.35
C ASP A 864 12.82 -31.85 31.14
N THR A 865 12.54 -32.89 31.95
CA THR A 865 13.25 -34.18 31.90
C THR A 865 12.38 -35.37 31.45
N ASP A 866 11.08 -35.33 31.74
CA ASP A 866 10.19 -36.48 31.61
C ASP A 866 9.03 -36.26 30.64
N GLY A 867 8.86 -35.05 30.09
CA GLY A 867 7.73 -34.73 29.21
C GLY A 867 7.71 -35.54 27.91
N TYR A 868 8.85 -35.64 27.22
CA TYR A 868 8.98 -36.44 25.99
C TYR A 868 8.83 -37.93 26.29
N HIS A 869 9.41 -38.39 27.40
CA HIS A 869 9.26 -39.76 27.88
C HIS A 869 7.79 -40.13 28.13
N TYR A 870 7.04 -39.24 28.80
CA TYR A 870 5.61 -39.43 29.03
C TYR A 870 4.83 -39.53 27.72
N ALA A 871 5.10 -38.64 26.77
CA ALA A 871 4.47 -38.69 25.45
C ALA A 871 4.79 -40.00 24.74
N CYS A 872 6.06 -40.44 24.72
CA CYS A 872 6.47 -41.73 24.12
C CYS A 872 5.76 -42.92 24.78
N GLN A 873 5.66 -42.93 26.12
CA GLN A 873 4.99 -44.00 26.85
C GLN A 873 3.50 -44.08 26.50
N ARG A 874 2.79 -42.94 26.46
CA ARG A 874 1.38 -42.89 26.05
C ARG A 874 1.16 -43.31 24.60
N MET A 875 2.06 -42.87 23.71
CA MET A 875 2.01 -43.29 22.31
C MET A 875 2.24 -44.81 22.20
N SER A 876 3.13 -45.39 23.02
CA SER A 876 3.36 -46.85 23.02
C SER A 876 2.12 -47.64 23.43
N GLU A 877 1.34 -47.12 24.40
CA GLU A 877 0.07 -47.70 24.86
C GLU A 877 -1.01 -47.62 23.76
N ASP A 878 -1.15 -46.46 23.12
CA ASP A 878 -2.20 -46.21 22.13
C ASP A 878 -1.95 -46.93 20.79
N TYR A 879 -0.68 -46.98 20.37
CA TYR A 879 -0.28 -47.52 19.07
C TYR A 879 0.25 -48.96 19.15
N GLY A 880 0.44 -49.53 20.33
CA GLY A 880 0.82 -50.92 20.52
C GLY A 880 2.23 -51.25 20.05
N PHE A 881 3.20 -50.35 20.28
CA PHE A 881 4.63 -50.62 20.11
C PHE A 881 5.32 -50.72 21.48
N TYR A 882 6.48 -51.36 21.54
CA TYR A 882 7.27 -51.42 22.77
C TYR A 882 8.14 -50.19 22.88
N TYR A 883 8.13 -49.51 24.03
CA TYR A 883 9.02 -48.40 24.35
C TYR A 883 9.59 -48.55 25.76
N VAL A 884 10.89 -48.29 25.92
CA VAL A 884 11.55 -48.25 27.23
C VAL A 884 12.62 -47.15 27.26
N ARG A 885 12.77 -46.51 28.43
CA ARG A 885 13.88 -45.60 28.73
C ARG A 885 14.62 -46.12 29.96
N ARG A 886 15.95 -46.19 29.90
CA ARG A 886 16.83 -46.63 30.99
C ARG A 886 17.89 -45.57 31.22
N LYS A 887 18.30 -45.40 32.48
CA LYS A 887 19.41 -44.50 32.80
C LYS A 887 20.73 -45.17 32.39
N ARG A 888 21.58 -44.44 31.67
CA ARG A 888 22.89 -44.93 31.22
C ARG A 888 23.76 -45.19 32.47
N LYS A 889 24.44 -46.34 32.51
CA LYS A 889 25.25 -46.79 33.65
C LYS A 889 26.70 -46.32 33.56
#